data_AF-A0A2D6EWT9-F1
#
_entry.id   AF-A0A2D6EWT9-F1
#
_cell.length_a   1.000
_cell.length_b   1.000
_cell.length_c   1.000
_cell.angle_alpha   90.00
_cell.angle_beta   90.00
_cell.angle_gamma   90.00
#
_symmetry.space_group_name_H-M   'P 1'
#
loop_
_entity.id
_entity.type
_entity.pdbx_description
1 polymer ?
#
loop_
_entity_poly.entity_id
_entity_poly.type
_entity_poly.pdbx_seq_one_letter_code
_entity_poly.pdbx_strand_id
1 'polypeptide(L)'
;MAYEPTNSMDRGYTPVADIKPQEALEEPVLTLNQIGQTVVETDPISGKNMLQNVQAAIRGGAGNIQIVLSTSRKQPMGGGSKATGKEVREALKEVALANQTNLIGFELPTGAVTNLSGFDMQQRRIDEQAQKENLDEIREALQFAADLGGGEVDLVSFEFPRALFEQSWNHTIGETKNKDGKTVDKKMFEIPDEAVRDALRLIDVETGAMQELPRRRLPNPFFAYRDDERKFEQDTLNMTEEEVAKLNLKRYITWEDFLKEFKEKEMFKNKIDSQTNKENPAYLNPKDRGNDLKVREAAFKLIREEIFARELSSARSNIARTRSFLEGDRERLSHLEENKKGLENPEETRIKIQREINDARAANNPRETAVNEQRLEIFEELLASPEKQKDNEIKIKQFDTNVKDYLKEIQQQQQSVAENERRKNNAQFFETHARDMAIKGYKKAGMIAYEEQKARGKTLKHDLMIGPEIGWPQYFGGHPDEFIDIITNSRREMEHDLVQEGVNPVEAKKSAAQHIKGIFDTGHLGMWLEHFKTDLPWEKRVKEFNSWYLEQVQKLADNDLISGVQAVDTATGAHAHLPPGQGILPIKDAVKILKDKGFTGPVVSEGHEEEKFGQGRILMKAWQHFDPKLRTQYGQPGVPFSSIHNSYVGGSYSPQYMVASVAPPFGEYRPWAGGDQPIPFE
;
A
#
# COMPACT_ATOMS: atom_id res chain seq x y z
N MET A 1 -22.27 -42.12 -80.89
CA MET A 1 -21.18 -41.45 -80.16
C MET A 1 -21.58 -41.46 -78.69
N ALA A 2 -20.89 -42.25 -77.88
CA ALA A 2 -21.16 -42.38 -76.46
C ALA A 2 -20.44 -41.23 -75.71
N TYR A 3 -21.18 -40.52 -74.85
CA TYR A 3 -20.61 -39.53 -73.93
C TYR A 3 -20.14 -40.28 -72.69
N GLU A 4 -18.83 -40.23 -72.41
CA GLU A 4 -18.29 -40.65 -71.12
C GLU A 4 -18.60 -39.58 -70.06
N PRO A 5 -19.05 -39.96 -68.86
CA PRO A 5 -19.26 -39.01 -67.77
C PRO A 5 -17.91 -38.64 -67.15
N THR A 6 -17.43 -37.43 -67.41
CA THR A 6 -16.28 -36.86 -66.69
C THR A 6 -16.65 -36.62 -65.23
N ASN A 7 -15.86 -37.19 -64.32
CA ASN A 7 -16.01 -36.98 -62.88
C ASN A 7 -15.73 -35.50 -62.53
N SER A 8 -16.47 -34.94 -61.57
CA SER A 8 -16.27 -33.56 -61.08
C SER A 8 -14.91 -33.30 -60.43
N MET A 9 -14.07 -34.33 -60.33
CA MET A 9 -12.71 -34.30 -59.77
C MET A 9 -11.62 -34.07 -60.84
N ASP A 10 -11.94 -34.11 -62.14
CA ASP A 10 -10.96 -33.93 -63.24
C ASP A 10 -10.82 -32.46 -63.70
N ARG A 11 -11.33 -31.50 -62.93
CA ARG A 11 -11.03 -30.09 -63.19
C ARG A 11 -9.57 -29.84 -62.82
N GLY A 12 -8.73 -29.68 -63.85
CA GLY A 12 -7.34 -29.28 -63.70
C GLY A 12 -7.25 -28.09 -62.77
N TYR A 13 -6.66 -28.31 -61.59
CA TYR A 13 -6.25 -27.22 -60.71
C TYR A 13 -5.26 -26.38 -61.50
N THR A 14 -5.69 -25.22 -62.00
CA THR A 14 -4.74 -24.15 -62.29
C THR A 14 -3.99 -23.90 -60.98
N PRO A 15 -2.67 -24.13 -60.92
CA PRO A 15 -1.91 -23.82 -59.72
C PRO A 15 -2.19 -22.36 -59.40
N VAL A 16 -2.68 -22.11 -58.18
CA VAL A 16 -2.86 -20.76 -57.67
C VAL A 16 -1.54 -20.05 -57.92
N ALA A 17 -1.56 -19.00 -58.76
CA ALA A 17 -0.38 -18.22 -59.08
C ALA A 17 0.32 -17.91 -57.76
N ASP A 18 1.63 -18.20 -57.68
CA ASP A 18 2.45 -18.04 -56.47
C ASP A 18 2.16 -16.68 -55.80
N ILE A 19 1.21 -16.67 -54.87
CA ILE A 19 1.00 -15.54 -53.97
C ILE A 19 2.22 -15.62 -53.08
N LYS A 20 3.25 -14.85 -53.43
CA LYS A 20 4.43 -14.69 -52.58
C LYS A 20 3.89 -14.41 -51.18
N PRO A 21 4.21 -15.25 -50.18
CA PRO A 21 3.81 -14.98 -48.82
C PRO A 21 4.25 -13.55 -48.53
N GLN A 22 3.32 -12.67 -48.15
CA GLN A 22 3.74 -11.41 -47.57
C GLN A 22 4.65 -11.79 -46.40
N GLU A 23 5.92 -11.42 -46.49
CA GLU A 23 6.84 -11.59 -45.38
C GLU A 23 6.16 -10.96 -44.17
N ALA A 24 5.78 -11.79 -43.20
CA ALA A 24 5.24 -11.30 -41.95
C ALA A 24 6.32 -10.41 -41.35
N LEU A 25 6.09 -9.09 -41.37
CA LEU A 25 7.11 -8.08 -41.08
C LEU A 25 7.67 -8.23 -39.65
N GLU A 26 6.96 -8.91 -38.74
CA GLU A 26 7.42 -9.21 -37.38
C GLU A 26 6.93 -10.59 -36.88
N GLU A 27 7.74 -11.27 -36.07
CA GLU A 27 7.29 -12.47 -35.35
C GLU A 27 6.29 -12.10 -34.24
N PRO A 28 5.25 -12.92 -34.00
CA PRO A 28 4.27 -12.63 -32.97
C PRO A 28 4.94 -12.61 -31.60
N VAL A 29 4.59 -11.62 -30.78
CA VAL A 29 5.15 -11.46 -29.42
C VAL A 29 4.81 -12.66 -28.53
N LEU A 30 3.62 -13.23 -28.73
CA LEU A 30 3.10 -14.36 -27.98
C LEU A 30 2.57 -15.45 -28.91
N THR A 31 2.66 -16.70 -28.45
CA THR A 31 1.93 -17.82 -29.04
C THR A 31 0.52 -17.90 -28.48
N LEU A 32 -0.38 -18.61 -29.17
CA LEU A 32 -1.77 -18.77 -28.72
C LEU A 32 -1.86 -19.35 -27.30
N ASN A 33 -1.01 -20.33 -26.98
CA ASN A 33 -0.97 -20.99 -25.67
C ASN A 33 -0.39 -20.12 -24.55
N GLN A 34 0.21 -18.98 -24.87
CA GLN A 34 0.70 -18.02 -23.87
C GLN A 34 -0.37 -16.98 -23.51
N ILE A 35 -1.42 -16.85 -24.32
CA ILE A 35 -2.52 -15.92 -24.10
C ILE A 35 -3.64 -16.63 -23.36
N GLY A 36 -4.09 -16.03 -22.28
CA GLY A 36 -5.18 -16.51 -21.45
C GLY A 36 -6.20 -15.44 -21.10
N GLN A 37 -7.06 -15.77 -20.14
CA GLN A 37 -8.00 -14.80 -19.57
C GLN A 37 -8.23 -15.10 -18.08
N THR A 38 -8.68 -14.08 -17.35
CA THR A 38 -9.18 -14.26 -15.99
C THR A 38 -10.60 -14.85 -16.01
N VAL A 39 -10.94 -15.65 -15.00
CA VAL A 39 -12.30 -16.16 -14.79
C VAL A 39 -12.70 -15.95 -13.35
N VAL A 40 -13.91 -15.45 -13.11
CA VAL A 40 -14.42 -15.25 -11.75
C VAL A 40 -14.92 -16.55 -11.14
N GLU A 41 -14.73 -16.70 -9.83
CA GLU A 41 -15.23 -17.82 -9.02
C GLU A 41 -16.74 -18.04 -9.18
N THR A 42 -17.52 -16.97 -9.11
CA THR A 42 -18.97 -16.97 -9.35
C THR A 42 -19.30 -15.78 -10.23
N ASP A 43 -19.97 -16.03 -11.36
CA ASP A 43 -20.45 -14.95 -12.21
C ASP A 43 -21.77 -14.39 -11.63
N PRO A 44 -21.80 -13.13 -11.15
CA PRO A 44 -23.00 -12.56 -10.55
C PRO A 44 -24.14 -12.35 -11.55
N ILE A 45 -23.84 -12.28 -12.86
CA ILE A 45 -24.83 -12.06 -13.91
C ILE A 45 -25.43 -13.38 -14.37
N SER A 46 -24.59 -14.37 -14.69
CA SER A 46 -25.07 -15.64 -15.24
C SER A 46 -25.34 -16.71 -14.19
N GLY A 47 -24.89 -16.52 -12.94
CA GLY A 47 -24.97 -17.51 -11.87
C GLY A 47 -24.08 -18.74 -12.10
N LYS A 48 -23.19 -18.70 -13.11
CA LYS A 48 -22.26 -19.79 -13.38
C LYS A 48 -21.23 -19.91 -12.27
N ASN A 49 -20.93 -21.16 -11.92
CA ASN A 49 -19.87 -21.49 -10.98
C ASN A 49 -18.50 -21.55 -11.66
N MET A 50 -17.44 -21.61 -10.84
CA MET A 50 -16.04 -21.65 -11.27
C MET A 50 -15.76 -22.70 -12.35
N LEU A 51 -16.26 -23.94 -12.19
CA LEU A 51 -16.05 -25.02 -13.17
C LEU A 51 -16.68 -24.67 -14.52
N GLN A 52 -17.89 -24.11 -14.53
CA GLN A 52 -18.58 -23.69 -15.75
C GLN A 52 -17.85 -22.54 -16.45
N ASN A 53 -17.32 -21.59 -15.68
CA ASN A 53 -16.54 -20.46 -16.21
C ASN A 53 -15.22 -20.93 -16.82
N VAL A 54 -14.49 -21.81 -16.13
CA VAL A 54 -13.26 -22.42 -16.64
C VAL A 54 -13.54 -23.22 -17.93
N GLN A 55 -14.59 -24.06 -17.94
CA GLN A 55 -14.98 -24.79 -19.15
C GLN A 55 -15.38 -23.86 -20.31
N ALA A 56 -16.05 -22.74 -20.02
CA ALA A 56 -16.40 -21.75 -21.02
C ALA A 56 -15.15 -21.07 -21.60
N ALA A 57 -14.20 -20.70 -20.74
CA ALA A 57 -12.92 -20.12 -21.15
C ALA A 57 -12.10 -21.08 -22.02
N ILE A 58 -12.05 -22.37 -21.64
CA ILE A 58 -11.40 -23.43 -22.42
C ILE A 58 -12.05 -23.60 -23.79
N ARG A 59 -13.39 -23.65 -23.86
CA ARG A 59 -14.11 -23.71 -25.15
C ARG A 59 -13.90 -22.45 -25.99
N GLY A 60 -13.68 -21.31 -25.34
CA GLY A 60 -13.27 -20.07 -25.99
C GLY A 60 -11.83 -20.10 -26.52
N GLY A 61 -11.03 -21.12 -26.16
CA GLY A 61 -9.66 -21.35 -26.61
C GLY A 61 -8.58 -20.82 -25.68
N ALA A 62 -8.89 -20.49 -24.42
CA ALA A 62 -7.90 -20.00 -23.47
C ALA A 62 -6.79 -21.03 -23.22
N GLY A 63 -5.53 -20.65 -23.45
CA GLY A 63 -4.37 -21.49 -23.16
C GLY A 63 -3.96 -21.45 -21.69
N ASN A 64 -4.15 -20.29 -21.05
CA ASN A 64 -3.93 -20.08 -19.62
C ASN A 64 -5.19 -19.49 -18.98
N ILE A 65 -5.47 -19.87 -17.74
CA ILE A 65 -6.59 -19.34 -16.97
C ILE A 65 -6.09 -18.97 -15.57
N GLN A 66 -6.32 -17.73 -15.19
CA GLN A 66 -6.20 -17.27 -13.80
C GLN A 66 -7.61 -17.21 -13.20
N ILE A 67 -7.78 -17.72 -11.98
CA ILE A 67 -9.08 -17.75 -11.30
C ILE A 67 -9.12 -16.61 -10.28
N VAL A 68 -10.08 -15.71 -10.42
CA VAL A 68 -10.29 -14.60 -9.49
C VAL A 68 -11.28 -15.04 -8.43
N LEU A 69 -10.79 -15.17 -7.19
CA LEU A 69 -11.59 -15.52 -6.04
C LEU A 69 -12.34 -14.28 -5.58
N SER A 70 -13.66 -14.39 -5.47
CA SER A 70 -14.54 -13.23 -5.23
C SER A 70 -15.08 -13.19 -3.80
N THR A 71 -15.09 -14.35 -3.13
CA THR A 71 -15.71 -14.49 -1.82
C THR A 71 -14.67 -14.66 -0.70
N SER A 72 -14.80 -13.87 0.36
CA SER A 72 -13.96 -14.00 1.55
C SER A 72 -14.28 -15.28 2.33
N ARG A 73 -13.27 -15.95 2.91
CA ARG A 73 -13.47 -17.04 3.87
C ARG A 73 -14.36 -16.70 5.07
N LYS A 74 -14.48 -15.40 5.41
CA LYS A 74 -15.28 -14.93 6.55
C LYS A 74 -16.79 -15.04 6.31
N GLN A 75 -17.22 -15.34 5.08
CA GLN A 75 -18.63 -15.56 4.77
C GLN A 75 -19.15 -16.84 5.46
N PRO A 76 -20.35 -16.81 6.08
CA PRO A 76 -20.89 -17.94 6.84
C PRO A 76 -21.00 -19.26 6.07
N MET A 77 -21.18 -19.22 4.75
CA MET A 77 -21.27 -20.42 3.92
C MET A 77 -19.90 -21.03 3.57
N GLY A 78 -18.80 -20.42 4.01
CA GLY A 78 -17.47 -20.66 3.47
C GLY A 78 -17.34 -19.99 2.09
N GLY A 79 -16.39 -19.08 1.95
CA GLY A 79 -16.04 -18.44 0.68
C GLY A 79 -14.67 -18.90 0.19
N GLY A 80 -14.37 -18.57 -1.07
CA GLY A 80 -13.08 -18.70 -1.69
C GLY A 80 -12.68 -20.15 -1.97
N SER A 81 -11.38 -20.39 -1.92
CA SER A 81 -10.81 -21.71 -2.21
C SER A 81 -11.43 -22.82 -1.36
N LYS A 82 -11.73 -22.56 -0.08
CA LYS A 82 -12.31 -23.50 0.87
C LYS A 82 -13.73 -23.97 0.51
N ALA A 83 -14.52 -23.10 -0.13
CA ALA A 83 -15.87 -23.45 -0.60
C ALA A 83 -15.83 -24.46 -1.76
N THR A 84 -14.71 -24.51 -2.48
CA THR A 84 -14.53 -25.41 -3.62
C THR A 84 -14.18 -26.82 -3.12
N GLY A 85 -15.20 -27.69 -3.09
CA GLY A 85 -15.06 -29.09 -2.69
C GLY A 85 -14.07 -29.89 -3.53
N LYS A 86 -13.57 -31.00 -2.98
CA LYS A 86 -12.55 -31.85 -3.60
C LYS A 86 -12.94 -32.31 -5.00
N GLU A 87 -14.21 -32.64 -5.20
CA GLU A 87 -14.75 -33.10 -6.48
C GLU A 87 -14.66 -32.01 -7.56
N VAL A 88 -14.90 -30.75 -7.18
CA VAL A 88 -14.79 -29.62 -8.11
C VAL A 88 -13.32 -29.35 -8.45
N ARG A 89 -12.41 -29.45 -7.46
CA ARG A 89 -10.96 -29.32 -7.69
C ARG A 89 -10.45 -30.38 -8.67
N GLU A 90 -10.83 -31.65 -8.48
CA GLU A 90 -10.44 -32.73 -9.40
C GLU A 90 -11.04 -32.52 -10.79
N ALA A 91 -12.32 -32.12 -10.88
CA ALA A 91 -12.95 -31.82 -12.16
C ALA A 91 -12.25 -30.66 -12.91
N LEU A 92 -11.85 -29.59 -12.21
CA LEU A 92 -11.08 -28.49 -12.78
C LEU A 92 -9.74 -29.00 -13.35
N LYS A 93 -9.03 -29.83 -12.59
CA LYS A 93 -7.75 -30.42 -13.00
C LYS A 93 -7.90 -31.35 -14.20
N GLU A 94 -8.88 -32.24 -14.19
CA GLU A 94 -9.16 -33.18 -15.30
C GLU A 94 -9.55 -32.43 -16.57
N VAL A 95 -10.41 -31.42 -16.47
CA VAL A 95 -10.83 -30.59 -17.60
C VAL A 95 -9.64 -29.81 -18.16
N ALA A 96 -8.82 -29.17 -17.31
CA ALA A 96 -7.64 -28.45 -17.76
C ALA A 96 -6.62 -29.39 -18.44
N LEU A 97 -6.39 -30.57 -17.85
CA LEU A 97 -5.49 -31.59 -18.40
C LEU A 97 -5.97 -32.10 -19.77
N ALA A 98 -7.26 -32.43 -19.89
CA ALA A 98 -7.85 -32.94 -21.12
C ALA A 98 -7.75 -31.95 -22.29
N ASN A 99 -7.77 -30.64 -21.99
CA ASN A 99 -7.71 -29.57 -22.98
C ASN A 99 -6.32 -28.95 -23.13
N GLN A 100 -5.31 -29.45 -22.40
CA GLN A 100 -3.95 -28.89 -22.36
C GLN A 100 -3.91 -27.41 -21.96
N THR A 101 -4.88 -26.97 -21.17
CA THR A 101 -4.95 -25.62 -20.58
C THR A 101 -4.17 -25.60 -19.27
N ASN A 102 -3.52 -24.47 -18.98
CA ASN A 102 -2.85 -24.26 -17.69
C ASN A 102 -3.75 -23.44 -16.77
N LEU A 103 -4.00 -23.95 -15.56
CA LEU A 103 -4.50 -23.13 -14.45
C LEU A 103 -3.27 -22.52 -13.79
N ILE A 104 -3.03 -21.24 -14.06
CA ILE A 104 -1.73 -20.61 -13.82
C ILE A 104 -1.64 -19.86 -12.49
N GLY A 105 -2.78 -19.41 -11.95
CA GLY A 105 -2.79 -18.66 -10.71
C GLY A 105 -4.18 -18.26 -10.21
N PHE A 106 -4.19 -17.61 -9.06
CA PHE A 106 -5.36 -17.29 -8.26
C PHE A 106 -5.24 -15.90 -7.65
N GLU A 107 -6.08 -14.99 -8.11
CA GLU A 107 -6.19 -13.66 -7.54
C GLU A 107 -7.09 -13.72 -6.31
N LEU A 108 -6.58 -13.26 -5.17
CA LEU A 108 -7.35 -13.21 -3.93
C LEU A 108 -8.37 -12.08 -3.95
N PRO A 109 -9.51 -12.22 -3.24
CA PRO A 109 -10.50 -11.17 -3.21
C PRO A 109 -9.93 -9.93 -2.53
N THR A 110 -9.95 -8.78 -3.22
CA THR A 110 -9.58 -7.48 -2.66
C THR A 110 -10.43 -7.05 -1.45
N GLY A 111 -11.56 -7.72 -1.19
CA GLY A 111 -12.33 -7.53 0.04
C GLY A 111 -11.90 -8.40 1.22
N ALA A 112 -11.10 -9.45 0.98
CA ALA A 112 -10.69 -10.44 1.97
C ALA A 112 -9.25 -10.21 2.43
N VAL A 113 -8.33 -10.06 1.49
CA VAL A 113 -6.91 -9.85 1.73
C VAL A 113 -6.45 -8.74 0.81
N THR A 114 -5.89 -7.69 1.38
CA THR A 114 -5.41 -6.50 0.64
C THR A 114 -3.97 -6.14 0.92
N ASN A 115 -3.42 -6.63 2.03
CA ASN A 115 -2.06 -6.33 2.44
C ASN A 115 -1.48 -7.46 3.28
N LEU A 116 -0.15 -7.52 3.31
CA LEU A 116 0.60 -8.35 4.25
C LEU A 116 1.37 -7.53 5.28
N SER A 117 1.23 -6.21 5.29
CA SER A 117 1.67 -5.34 6.38
C SER A 117 0.87 -5.56 7.66
N GLY A 118 -0.36 -6.08 7.57
CA GLY A 118 -1.31 -6.15 8.69
C GLY A 118 -2.01 -4.82 8.96
N PHE A 119 -1.93 -3.86 8.03
CA PHE A 119 -2.56 -2.55 8.20
C PHE A 119 -4.09 -2.65 8.08
N ASP A 120 -4.78 -2.31 9.16
CA ASP A 120 -6.23 -2.12 9.20
C ASP A 120 -6.53 -0.64 8.95
N MET A 121 -7.08 -0.34 7.77
CA MET A 121 -7.47 1.02 7.38
C MET A 121 -8.55 1.62 8.28
N GLN A 122 -9.46 0.82 8.82
CA GLN A 122 -10.57 1.31 9.65
C GLN A 122 -10.07 1.66 11.04
N GLN A 123 -9.24 0.81 11.63
CA GLN A 123 -8.67 1.04 12.96
C GLN A 123 -7.43 1.92 12.94
N ARG A 124 -6.86 2.19 11.75
CA ARG A 124 -5.60 2.93 11.57
C ARG A 124 -4.50 2.35 12.46
N ARG A 125 -4.30 1.04 12.35
CA ARG A 125 -3.29 0.33 13.13
C ARG A 125 -2.68 -0.80 12.30
N ILE A 126 -1.50 -1.24 12.68
CA ILE A 126 -0.98 -2.52 12.24
C ILE A 126 -1.36 -3.57 13.26
N ASP A 127 -2.06 -4.61 12.82
CA ASP A 127 -2.51 -5.71 13.65
C ASP A 127 -1.87 -7.01 13.18
N GLU A 128 -1.02 -7.59 14.03
CA GLU A 128 -0.39 -8.89 13.75
C GLU A 128 -1.42 -10.01 13.62
N GLN A 129 -2.56 -9.92 14.31
CA GLN A 129 -3.64 -10.90 14.18
C GLN A 129 -4.30 -10.78 12.80
N ALA A 130 -4.51 -9.55 12.28
CA ALA A 130 -4.98 -9.34 10.92
C ALA A 130 -3.97 -9.87 9.89
N GLN A 131 -2.67 -9.59 10.06
CA GLN A 131 -1.61 -10.17 9.22
C GLN A 131 -1.66 -11.71 9.23
N LYS A 132 -1.85 -12.31 10.41
CA LYS A 132 -1.94 -13.77 10.55
C LYS A 132 -3.17 -14.33 9.83
N GLU A 133 -4.32 -13.70 9.97
CA GLU A 133 -5.54 -14.10 9.25
C GLU A 133 -5.36 -14.05 7.72
N ASN A 134 -4.68 -13.01 7.22
CA ASN A 134 -4.32 -12.86 5.82
C ASN A 134 -3.37 -13.97 5.35
N LEU A 135 -2.37 -14.32 6.15
CA LEU A 135 -1.45 -15.43 5.87
C LEU A 135 -2.15 -16.80 5.90
N ASP A 136 -3.15 -16.97 6.76
CA ASP A 136 -3.95 -18.19 6.78
C ASP A 136 -4.81 -18.32 5.52
N GLU A 137 -5.35 -17.22 4.99
CA GLU A 137 -6.07 -17.22 3.69
C GLU A 137 -5.11 -17.57 2.54
N ILE A 138 -3.92 -16.97 2.52
CA ILE A 138 -2.89 -17.30 1.53
C ILE A 138 -2.52 -18.78 1.59
N ARG A 139 -2.38 -19.35 2.80
CA ARG A 139 -2.10 -20.79 2.95
C ARG A 139 -3.20 -21.64 2.31
N GLU A 140 -4.47 -21.32 2.56
CA GLU A 140 -5.60 -22.05 1.96
C GLU A 140 -5.62 -21.91 0.43
N ALA A 141 -5.29 -20.73 -0.10
CA ALA A 141 -5.18 -20.49 -1.54
C ALA A 141 -4.00 -21.24 -2.18
N LEU A 142 -2.83 -21.27 -1.53
CA LEU A 142 -1.67 -22.03 -1.99
C LEU A 142 -1.94 -23.54 -1.98
N GLN A 143 -2.65 -24.05 -0.98
CA GLN A 143 -3.10 -25.45 -0.95
C GLN A 143 -4.08 -25.77 -2.08
N PHE A 144 -4.98 -24.85 -2.38
CA PHE A 144 -5.87 -24.97 -3.53
C PHE A 144 -5.13 -24.95 -4.86
N ALA A 145 -4.18 -24.03 -5.04
CA ALA A 145 -3.29 -24.02 -6.19
C ALA A 145 -2.55 -25.35 -6.33
N ALA A 146 -2.00 -25.85 -5.21
CA ALA A 146 -1.29 -27.12 -5.19
C ALA A 146 -2.18 -28.30 -5.63
N ASP A 147 -3.42 -28.36 -5.18
CA ASP A 147 -4.39 -29.39 -5.58
C ASP A 147 -4.69 -29.34 -7.09
N LEU A 148 -4.66 -28.15 -7.69
CA LEU A 148 -4.88 -27.90 -9.11
C LEU A 148 -3.60 -28.07 -9.97
N GLY A 149 -2.47 -28.42 -9.35
CA GLY A 149 -1.21 -28.70 -10.04
C GLY A 149 -0.17 -27.58 -9.94
N GLY A 150 -0.34 -26.64 -9.00
CA GLY A 150 0.56 -25.53 -8.74
C GLY A 150 0.05 -24.22 -9.32
N GLY A 151 0.92 -23.21 -9.33
CA GLY A 151 0.61 -21.88 -9.84
C GLY A 151 0.81 -20.78 -8.80
N GLU A 152 0.47 -19.58 -9.25
CA GLU A 152 0.61 -18.32 -8.54
C GLU A 152 -0.60 -18.02 -7.66
N VAL A 153 -0.36 -17.45 -6.48
CA VAL A 153 -1.40 -16.78 -5.70
C VAL A 153 -1.00 -15.33 -5.63
N ASP A 154 -1.87 -14.43 -6.02
CA ASP A 154 -1.57 -13.02 -6.08
C ASP A 154 -2.51 -12.19 -5.22
N LEU A 155 -1.96 -11.06 -4.79
CA LEU A 155 -2.57 -10.12 -3.88
C LEU A 155 -2.36 -8.73 -4.42
N VAL A 156 -3.44 -8.03 -4.77
CA VAL A 156 -3.37 -6.60 -5.06
C VAL A 156 -2.75 -5.86 -3.89
N SER A 157 -1.57 -5.27 -4.10
CA SER A 157 -0.75 -4.74 -3.03
C SER A 157 -1.26 -3.38 -2.55
N PHE A 158 -2.20 -3.39 -1.60
CA PHE A 158 -2.68 -2.21 -0.88
C PHE A 158 -2.05 -2.13 0.51
N GLU A 159 -0.72 -2.19 0.57
CA GLU A 159 -0.02 -2.42 1.85
C GLU A 159 -0.36 -1.39 2.92
N PHE A 160 -0.32 -0.12 2.56
CA PHE A 160 -0.76 0.99 3.38
C PHE A 160 -0.84 2.26 2.52
N PRO A 161 -1.75 3.20 2.83
CA PRO A 161 -1.83 4.45 2.09
C PRO A 161 -0.55 5.27 2.27
N ARG A 162 -0.13 6.02 1.26
CA ARG A 162 1.00 6.94 1.34
C ARG A 162 0.85 8.11 0.38
N ALA A 163 1.41 9.25 0.77
CA ALA A 163 1.41 10.43 -0.08
C ALA A 163 2.39 10.27 -1.26
N LEU A 164 1.97 10.61 -2.48
CA LEU A 164 2.82 10.50 -3.68
C LEU A 164 3.93 11.54 -3.71
N PHE A 165 3.64 12.79 -3.31
CA PHE A 165 4.57 13.91 -3.44
C PHE A 165 5.86 13.74 -2.60
N GLU A 166 5.81 12.88 -1.59
CA GLU A 166 6.87 12.61 -0.61
C GLU A 166 7.85 11.53 -1.01
N GLN A 167 7.47 10.75 -2.03
CA GLN A 167 8.18 9.53 -2.34
C GLN A 167 9.52 9.86 -2.99
N SER A 168 10.54 9.11 -2.59
CA SER A 168 11.91 9.34 -3.06
C SER A 168 12.06 9.21 -4.58
N TRP A 169 11.18 8.42 -5.22
CA TRP A 169 11.10 8.25 -6.68
C TRP A 169 10.32 9.38 -7.38
N ASN A 170 9.52 10.17 -6.66
CA ASN A 170 8.77 11.30 -7.23
C ASN A 170 9.65 12.56 -7.27
N HIS A 171 10.63 12.53 -8.16
CA HIS A 171 11.61 13.59 -8.30
C HIS A 171 10.97 14.89 -8.82
N THR A 172 11.58 16.02 -8.45
CA THR A 172 11.26 17.33 -9.00
C THR A 172 11.67 17.35 -10.49
N ILE A 173 10.71 17.56 -11.38
CA ILE A 173 10.91 17.61 -12.84
C ILE A 173 11.08 19.04 -13.37
N GLY A 174 10.94 20.03 -12.49
CA GLY A 174 11.09 21.46 -12.80
C GLY A 174 10.55 22.32 -11.67
N GLU A 175 10.37 23.60 -11.96
CA GLU A 175 9.78 24.58 -11.04
C GLU A 175 8.51 25.16 -11.66
N THR A 176 7.47 25.40 -10.86
CA THR A 176 6.26 26.12 -11.27
C THR A 176 5.91 27.20 -10.25
N LYS A 177 5.07 28.17 -10.63
CA LYS A 177 4.56 29.17 -9.69
C LYS A 177 3.19 28.75 -9.18
N ASN A 178 3.03 28.71 -7.87
CA ASN A 178 1.72 28.48 -7.24
C ASN A 178 0.78 29.69 -7.42
N LYS A 179 -0.47 29.60 -6.91
CA LYS A 179 -1.47 30.68 -6.99
C LYS A 179 -0.99 32.01 -6.34
N ASP A 180 -0.04 31.94 -5.42
CA ASP A 180 0.55 33.09 -4.74
C ASP A 180 1.81 33.62 -5.45
N GLY A 181 2.16 33.09 -6.62
CA GLY A 181 3.35 33.46 -7.38
C GLY A 181 4.67 32.90 -6.82
N LYS A 182 4.62 32.06 -5.77
CA LYS A 182 5.81 31.40 -5.19
C LYS A 182 6.24 30.23 -6.05
N THR A 183 7.56 30.12 -6.23
CA THR A 183 8.16 29.01 -6.96
C THR A 183 8.09 27.76 -6.10
N VAL A 184 7.54 26.68 -6.65
CA VAL A 184 7.41 25.37 -6.02
C VAL A 184 7.94 24.31 -6.97
N ASP A 185 8.54 23.26 -6.39
CA ASP A 185 9.00 22.09 -7.11
C ASP A 185 7.83 21.42 -7.82
N LYS A 186 7.90 21.33 -9.14
CA LYS A 186 6.95 20.58 -9.94
C LYS A 186 7.29 19.10 -9.85
N LYS A 187 6.35 18.28 -9.39
CA LYS A 187 6.54 16.84 -9.26
C LYS A 187 6.07 16.13 -10.53
N MET A 188 6.55 14.91 -10.73
CA MET A 188 6.11 14.08 -11.85
C MET A 188 4.66 13.62 -11.63
N PHE A 189 4.34 13.25 -10.39
CA PHE A 189 3.01 12.83 -9.96
C PHE A 189 2.47 13.77 -8.90
N GLU A 190 1.25 14.25 -9.10
CA GLU A 190 0.60 15.21 -8.20
C GLU A 190 -0.86 14.84 -8.00
N ILE A 191 -1.26 14.65 -6.73
CA ILE A 191 -2.66 14.64 -6.32
C ILE A 191 -3.01 16.03 -5.77
N PRO A 192 -4.07 16.69 -6.30
CA PRO A 192 -4.49 17.99 -5.79
C PRO A 192 -4.70 17.97 -4.26
N ASP A 193 -4.14 18.96 -3.58
CA ASP A 193 -4.21 19.15 -2.12
C ASP A 193 -3.57 18.03 -1.26
N GLU A 194 -2.85 17.07 -1.83
CA GLU A 194 -2.22 15.99 -1.08
C GLU A 194 -1.23 16.53 -0.04
N ALA A 195 -0.34 17.45 -0.45
CA ALA A 195 0.62 18.11 0.45
C ALA A 195 -0.05 18.93 1.57
N VAL A 196 -1.28 19.40 1.37
CA VAL A 196 -2.04 20.13 2.39
C VAL A 196 -2.65 19.19 3.42
N ARG A 197 -3.08 18.01 2.97
CA ARG A 197 -3.71 16.97 3.81
C ARG A 197 -2.69 16.08 4.50
N ASP A 198 -1.43 16.14 4.08
CA ASP A 198 -0.41 15.23 4.57
C ASP A 198 -0.11 15.41 6.05
N ALA A 199 0.08 14.28 6.71
CA ALA A 199 0.35 14.18 8.12
C ALA A 199 1.58 13.29 8.32
N LEU A 200 2.45 13.68 9.25
CA LEU A 200 3.48 12.78 9.73
C LEU A 200 2.78 11.66 10.49
N ARG A 201 3.04 10.41 10.12
CA ARG A 201 2.43 9.24 10.74
C ARG A 201 3.43 8.55 11.65
N LEU A 202 3.08 8.48 12.92
CA LEU A 202 3.80 7.69 13.92
C LEU A 202 3.06 6.39 14.15
N ILE A 203 3.77 5.35 14.55
CA ILE A 203 3.17 4.12 15.06
C ILE A 203 3.81 3.75 16.39
N ASP A 204 2.99 3.40 17.38
CA ASP A 204 3.47 2.71 18.59
C ASP A 204 3.65 1.24 18.23
N VAL A 205 4.89 0.76 18.10
CA VAL A 205 5.15 -0.61 17.63
C VAL A 205 4.65 -1.70 18.57
N GLU A 206 4.39 -1.38 19.84
CA GLU A 206 3.86 -2.36 20.79
C GLU A 206 2.36 -2.57 20.60
N THR A 207 1.62 -1.48 20.34
CA THR A 207 0.16 -1.54 20.18
C THR A 207 -0.26 -1.59 18.72
N GLY A 208 0.63 -1.25 17.79
CA GLY A 208 0.37 -1.07 16.38
C GLY A 208 -0.44 0.20 16.06
N ALA A 209 -0.82 1.00 17.05
CA ALA A 209 -1.70 2.16 16.86
C ALA A 209 -0.98 3.30 16.12
N MET A 210 -1.60 3.81 15.05
CA MET A 210 -1.10 4.95 14.29
C MET A 210 -1.55 6.28 14.89
N GLN A 211 -0.64 7.25 14.93
CA GLN A 211 -0.92 8.64 15.28
C GLN A 211 -0.60 9.54 14.08
N GLU A 212 -1.60 10.28 13.60
CA GLU A 212 -1.41 11.30 12.58
C GLU A 212 -1.12 12.65 13.22
N LEU A 213 -0.01 13.26 12.80
CA LEU A 213 0.39 14.58 13.22
C LEU A 213 0.32 15.50 12.00
N PRO A 214 -0.67 16.41 11.94
CA PRO A 214 -0.75 17.37 10.84
C PRO A 214 0.55 18.15 10.74
N ARG A 215 1.15 18.21 9.55
CA ARG A 215 2.46 18.87 9.36
C ARG A 215 2.48 20.32 9.78
N ARG A 216 1.36 21.03 9.59
CA ARG A 216 1.17 22.41 10.03
C ARG A 216 1.30 22.61 11.55
N ARG A 217 1.22 21.53 12.33
CA ARG A 217 1.37 21.51 13.79
C ARG A 217 2.72 20.98 14.24
N LEU A 218 3.57 20.51 13.31
CA LEU A 218 4.90 20.07 13.70
C LEU A 218 5.67 21.26 14.26
N PRO A 219 6.27 21.11 15.44
CA PRO A 219 7.12 22.15 15.98
C PRO A 219 8.27 22.38 15.02
N ASN A 220 8.57 23.65 14.73
CA ASN A 220 9.76 23.99 13.96
C ASN A 220 10.98 23.57 14.79
N PRO A 221 11.72 22.51 14.40
CA PRO A 221 12.72 21.86 15.26
C PRO A 221 13.91 22.77 15.60
N PHE A 222 14.03 23.90 14.90
CA PHE A 222 15.12 24.86 15.07
C PHE A 222 14.99 25.77 16.28
N PHE A 223 13.86 25.78 16.99
CA PHE A 223 13.76 26.60 18.20
C PHE A 223 14.37 25.93 19.45
N ALA A 224 14.55 24.60 19.46
CA ALA A 224 15.16 23.89 20.58
C ALA A 224 16.70 23.87 20.56
N TYR A 225 17.35 24.32 19.48
CA TYR A 225 18.82 24.31 19.31
C TYR A 225 19.46 25.70 19.27
N ARG A 226 18.75 26.75 19.66
CA ARG A 226 19.43 27.98 20.10
C ARG A 226 19.74 27.82 21.58
N ASP A 227 21.03 27.72 21.92
CA ASP A 227 21.59 27.90 23.27
C ASP A 227 21.24 29.25 23.94
N ASP A 228 20.34 30.04 23.33
CA ASP A 228 19.94 31.39 23.67
C ASP A 228 18.43 31.46 24.06
N GLU A 229 17.81 30.36 24.55
CA GLU A 229 16.44 30.43 25.11
C GLU A 229 16.29 31.53 26.18
N ARG A 230 17.35 31.81 26.96
CA ARG A 230 17.39 32.93 27.91
C ARG A 230 17.41 34.31 27.26
N LYS A 231 18.04 34.47 26.09
CA LYS A 231 17.99 35.73 25.35
C LYS A 231 16.65 35.92 24.65
N PHE A 232 16.06 34.84 24.13
CA PHE A 232 14.77 34.94 23.46
C PHE A 232 13.64 35.34 24.42
N GLU A 233 13.62 34.82 25.66
CA GLU A 233 12.68 35.29 26.70
C GLU A 233 12.91 36.75 27.10
N GLN A 234 14.17 37.20 27.20
CA GLN A 234 14.49 38.60 27.49
C GLN A 234 14.15 39.55 26.34
N ASP A 235 14.30 39.12 25.09
CA ASP A 235 14.01 39.91 23.90
C ASP A 235 12.49 39.99 23.64
N THR A 236 11.73 38.92 23.89
CA THR A 236 10.25 38.94 23.74
C THR A 236 9.54 39.72 24.84
N LEU A 237 10.12 39.83 26.04
CA LEU A 237 9.63 40.70 27.11
C LEU A 237 9.66 42.19 26.74
N ASN A 238 10.46 42.58 25.74
CA ASN A 238 10.60 43.97 25.28
C ASN A 238 9.93 44.23 23.91
N MET A 239 9.25 43.24 23.33
CA MET A 239 8.59 43.36 22.04
C MET A 239 7.13 43.77 22.19
N THR A 240 6.64 44.59 21.25
CA THR A 240 5.22 44.91 21.13
C THR A 240 4.43 43.71 20.58
N GLU A 241 3.12 43.61 20.88
CA GLU A 241 2.25 42.55 20.35
C GLU A 241 2.31 42.45 18.81
N GLU A 242 2.50 43.57 18.12
CA GLU A 242 2.61 43.62 16.66
C GLU A 242 3.93 43.02 16.13
N GLU A 243 5.03 43.16 16.88
CA GLU A 243 6.34 42.55 16.57
C GLU A 243 6.34 41.05 16.84
N VAL A 244 5.70 40.62 17.93
CA VAL A 244 5.47 39.20 18.23
C VAL A 244 4.59 38.56 17.14
N ALA A 245 3.56 39.26 16.66
CA ALA A 245 2.71 38.80 15.56
C ALA A 245 3.48 38.70 14.22
N LYS A 246 4.35 39.67 13.90
CA LYS A 246 5.22 39.64 12.70
C LYS A 246 6.26 38.51 12.75
N LEU A 247 6.77 38.16 13.93
CA LEU A 247 7.65 37.01 14.14
C LEU A 247 6.92 35.67 14.03
N ASN A 248 5.69 35.57 14.53
CA ASN A 248 4.86 34.37 14.39
C ASN A 248 4.39 34.11 12.95
N LEU A 249 4.27 35.14 12.11
CA LEU A 249 3.90 34.99 10.70
C LEU A 249 5.06 34.54 9.78
N LYS A 250 6.32 34.74 10.17
CA LYS A 250 7.51 34.24 9.44
C LYS A 250 7.93 32.82 9.83
N ARG A 251 7.21 32.15 10.73
CA ARG A 251 7.71 31.00 11.52
C ARG A 251 7.42 29.60 10.98
N TYR A 252 6.72 29.48 9.86
CA TYR A 252 6.49 28.19 9.20
C TYR A 252 7.57 27.95 8.15
N ILE A 253 8.64 27.27 8.56
CA ILE A 253 9.57 26.64 7.62
C ILE A 253 8.80 25.46 7.02
N THR A 254 8.82 25.29 5.69
CA THR A 254 8.19 24.12 5.06
C THR A 254 8.98 22.86 5.43
N TRP A 255 8.37 21.68 5.26
CA TRP A 255 9.08 20.43 5.51
C TRP A 255 10.31 20.29 4.59
N GLU A 256 10.18 20.77 3.36
CA GLU A 256 11.21 20.79 2.34
C GLU A 256 12.37 21.72 2.74
N ASP A 257 12.06 22.91 3.25
CA ASP A 257 13.07 23.85 3.76
C ASP A 257 13.80 23.24 4.97
N PHE A 258 13.08 22.57 5.87
CA PHE A 258 13.66 21.87 7.01
C PHE A 258 14.58 20.71 6.58
N LEU A 259 14.13 19.84 5.65
CA LEU A 259 14.96 18.75 5.13
C LEU A 259 16.19 19.28 4.39
N LYS A 260 16.05 20.37 3.63
CA LYS A 260 17.17 21.02 2.94
C LYS A 260 18.19 21.57 3.93
N GLU A 261 17.75 22.35 4.92
CA GLU A 261 18.63 22.88 5.97
C GLU A 261 19.27 21.77 6.82
N PHE A 262 18.52 20.71 7.14
CA PHE A 262 19.04 19.55 7.86
C PHE A 262 20.13 18.85 7.04
N LYS A 263 19.89 18.59 5.75
CA LYS A 263 20.89 18.02 4.84
C LYS A 263 22.14 18.90 4.76
N GLU A 264 21.97 20.21 4.62
CA GLU A 264 23.09 21.16 4.59
C GLU A 264 23.91 21.11 5.89
N LYS A 265 23.25 21.03 7.06
CA LYS A 265 23.91 20.95 8.37
C LYS A 265 24.52 19.58 8.67
N GLU A 266 23.87 18.49 8.28
CA GLU A 266 24.41 17.15 8.46
C GLU A 266 25.60 16.93 7.52
N MET A 267 25.52 17.40 6.27
CA MET A 267 26.67 17.47 5.38
C MET A 267 27.78 18.35 5.97
N PHE A 268 27.45 19.45 6.65
CA PHE A 268 28.45 20.28 7.34
C PHE A 268 29.11 19.56 8.52
N LYS A 269 28.35 18.83 9.35
CA LYS A 269 28.89 17.98 10.42
C LYS A 269 29.76 16.85 9.86
N ASN A 270 29.29 16.14 8.84
CA ASN A 270 30.06 15.08 8.18
C ASN A 270 31.31 15.64 7.46
N LYS A 271 31.28 16.88 6.99
CA LYS A 271 32.45 17.58 6.43
C LYS A 271 33.47 17.98 7.51
N ILE A 272 33.01 18.29 8.72
CA ILE A 272 33.87 18.51 9.89
C ILE A 272 34.46 17.18 10.38
N ASP A 273 33.66 16.10 10.45
CA ASP A 273 34.10 14.78 10.91
C ASP A 273 34.99 14.04 9.89
N SER A 274 34.79 14.28 8.59
CA SER A 274 35.71 13.79 7.53
C SER A 274 36.99 14.61 7.41
N GLN A 275 37.00 15.86 7.89
CA GLN A 275 38.24 16.63 8.04
C GLN A 275 39.09 16.15 9.23
N THR A 276 38.47 15.49 10.22
CA THR A 276 39.16 14.88 11.37
C THR A 276 39.53 13.40 11.16
N ASN A 277 38.85 12.68 10.26
CA ASN A 277 39.23 11.32 9.84
C ASN A 277 39.75 11.28 8.39
N LYS A 278 41.07 11.40 8.23
CA LYS A 278 41.77 11.50 6.93
C LYS A 278 41.88 10.21 6.11
N GLU A 279 41.26 9.10 6.51
CA GLU A 279 41.41 7.83 5.82
C GLU A 279 40.05 7.31 5.34
N ASN A 280 39.74 7.60 4.07
CA ASN A 280 38.94 6.82 3.11
C ASN A 280 37.90 7.67 2.33
N PRO A 281 38.24 8.21 1.14
CA PRO A 281 37.36 9.11 0.37
C PRO A 281 36.39 8.37 -0.59
N ALA A 282 35.98 7.14 -0.30
CA ALA A 282 35.20 6.32 -1.25
C ALA A 282 33.66 6.39 -1.11
N TYR A 283 33.10 7.20 -0.21
CA TYR A 283 31.65 7.33 -0.07
C TYR A 283 31.21 8.76 -0.28
N LEU A 284 30.53 9.00 -1.40
CA LEU A 284 29.45 9.98 -1.62
C LEU A 284 29.15 10.01 -3.13
N ASN A 285 28.60 8.90 -3.64
CA ASN A 285 27.91 8.91 -4.94
C ASN A 285 26.45 9.32 -4.67
N PRO A 286 25.93 10.41 -5.27
CA PRO A 286 24.53 10.85 -5.09
C PRO A 286 23.45 9.83 -5.47
N LYS A 287 23.83 8.66 -5.99
CA LYS A 287 22.95 7.52 -6.29
C LYS A 287 22.60 6.66 -5.05
N ASP A 288 23.24 6.87 -3.89
CA ASP A 288 22.93 6.09 -2.68
C ASP A 288 21.65 6.61 -1.99
N ARG A 289 20.50 6.05 -2.42
CA ARG A 289 19.16 6.26 -1.81
C ARG A 289 19.14 6.05 -0.28
N GLY A 290 20.10 5.29 0.26
CA GLY A 290 20.25 5.05 1.70
C GLY A 290 20.51 6.32 2.52
N ASN A 291 21.03 7.40 1.92
CA ASN A 291 21.25 8.66 2.64
C ASN A 291 19.95 9.45 2.88
N ASP A 292 18.95 9.36 2.00
CA ASP A 292 17.68 10.08 2.23
C ASP A 292 16.88 9.45 3.37
N LEU A 293 16.88 8.10 3.47
CA LEU A 293 16.20 7.39 4.54
C LEU A 293 16.83 7.69 5.91
N LYS A 294 18.17 7.65 6.02
CA LYS A 294 18.88 7.99 7.26
C LYS A 294 18.65 9.43 7.70
N VAL A 295 18.64 10.38 6.76
CA VAL A 295 18.31 11.78 7.03
C VAL A 295 16.88 11.90 7.55
N ARG A 296 15.91 11.24 6.89
CA ARG A 296 14.52 11.21 7.34
C ARG A 296 14.38 10.58 8.72
N GLU A 297 15.07 9.48 9.00
CA GLU A 297 15.08 8.81 10.31
C GLU A 297 15.68 9.70 11.41
N ALA A 298 16.78 10.41 11.11
CA ALA A 298 17.40 11.34 12.06
C ALA A 298 16.49 12.53 12.34
N ALA A 299 15.91 13.11 11.29
CA ALA A 299 14.95 14.21 11.40
C ALA A 299 13.69 13.77 12.15
N PHE A 300 13.20 12.57 11.87
CA PHE A 300 12.10 11.92 12.58
C PHE A 300 12.41 11.75 14.06
N LYS A 301 13.61 11.26 14.40
CA LYS A 301 14.03 11.10 15.79
C LYS A 301 13.93 12.43 16.52
N LEU A 302 14.38 13.54 15.93
CA LEU A 302 14.26 14.87 16.52
C LEU A 302 12.81 15.30 16.73
N ILE A 303 11.94 15.13 15.73
CA ILE A 303 10.52 15.49 15.81
C ILE A 303 9.81 14.67 16.89
N ARG A 304 10.09 13.36 16.93
CA ARG A 304 9.59 12.46 17.96
C ARG A 304 10.03 12.94 19.35
N GLU A 305 11.32 13.19 19.54
CA GLU A 305 11.84 13.69 20.82
C GLU A 305 11.14 15.00 21.23
N GLU A 306 10.94 15.94 20.30
CA GLU A 306 10.33 17.23 20.62
C GLU A 306 8.83 17.16 20.94
N ILE A 307 8.07 16.38 20.17
CA ILE A 307 6.63 16.20 20.40
C ILE A 307 6.39 15.59 21.77
N PHE A 308 7.07 14.47 22.07
CA PHE A 308 6.93 13.83 23.37
C PHE A 308 7.53 14.67 24.50
N ALA A 309 8.61 15.45 24.26
CA ALA A 309 9.15 16.36 25.28
C ALA A 309 8.13 17.44 25.68
N ARG A 310 7.38 18.01 24.72
CA ARG A 310 6.33 19.00 25.01
C ARG A 310 5.17 18.39 25.79
N GLU A 311 4.70 17.22 25.38
CA GLU A 311 3.62 16.50 26.09
C GLU A 311 4.04 16.13 27.52
N LEU A 312 5.25 15.58 27.68
CA LEU A 312 5.80 15.21 28.99
C LEU A 312 6.05 16.42 29.88
N SER A 313 6.58 17.51 29.32
CA SER A 313 6.80 18.76 30.07
C SER A 313 5.48 19.37 30.56
N SER A 314 4.46 19.41 29.70
CA SER A 314 3.12 19.88 30.06
C SER A 314 2.51 19.03 31.17
N ALA A 315 2.56 17.69 31.03
CA ALA A 315 2.04 16.78 32.05
C ALA A 315 2.77 16.92 33.39
N ARG A 316 4.11 17.01 33.38
CA ARG A 316 4.92 17.21 34.60
C ARG A 316 4.66 18.57 35.26
N SER A 317 4.43 19.62 34.46
CA SER A 317 4.08 20.96 34.96
C SER A 317 2.72 20.97 35.64
N ASN A 318 1.74 20.23 35.09
CA ASN A 318 0.44 20.06 35.72
C ASN A 318 0.55 19.29 37.04
N ILE A 319 1.33 18.20 37.10
CA ILE A 319 1.60 17.47 38.34
C ILE A 319 2.21 18.39 39.41
N ALA A 320 3.19 19.21 39.03
CA ALA A 320 3.83 20.16 39.95
C ALA A 320 2.82 21.19 40.49
N ARG A 321 1.93 21.70 39.63
CA ARG A 321 0.87 22.63 40.02
C ARG A 321 -0.15 21.97 40.96
N THR A 322 -0.64 20.78 40.62
CA THR A 322 -1.60 20.03 41.45
C THR A 322 -0.99 19.65 42.80
N ARG A 323 0.31 19.32 42.85
CA ARG A 323 1.03 19.12 44.13
C ARG A 323 1.09 20.38 44.98
N SER A 324 1.34 21.54 44.38
CA SER A 324 1.33 22.82 45.12
C SER A 324 -0.04 23.11 45.74
N PHE A 325 -1.13 22.83 45.02
CA PHE A 325 -2.49 22.96 45.59
C PHE A 325 -2.77 21.92 46.69
N LEU A 326 -2.35 20.67 46.49
CA LEU A 326 -2.44 19.61 47.49
C LEU A 326 -1.73 19.99 48.79
N GLU A 327 -0.51 20.53 48.70
CA GLU A 327 0.27 20.96 49.86
C GLU A 327 -0.44 22.10 50.61
N GLY A 328 -0.94 23.11 49.89
CA GLY A 328 -1.70 24.21 50.50
C GLY A 328 -3.00 23.75 51.17
N ASP A 329 -3.74 22.83 50.56
CA ASP A 329 -4.98 22.30 51.15
C ASP A 329 -4.71 21.33 52.31
N ARG A 330 -3.60 20.58 52.29
CA ARG A 330 -3.14 19.78 53.45
C ARG A 330 -2.77 20.65 54.64
N GLU A 331 -2.07 21.76 54.41
CA GLU A 331 -1.71 22.72 55.46
C GLU A 331 -2.99 23.32 56.10
N ARG A 332 -3.94 23.76 55.27
CA ARG A 332 -5.25 24.25 55.75
C ARG A 332 -6.02 23.18 56.52
N LEU A 333 -6.09 21.95 56.00
CA LEU A 333 -6.75 20.83 56.67
C LEU A 333 -6.13 20.58 58.05
N SER A 334 -4.80 20.53 58.11
CA SER A 334 -4.05 20.34 59.37
C SER A 334 -4.41 21.42 60.39
N HIS A 335 -4.46 22.70 60.00
CA HIS A 335 -4.84 23.78 60.91
C HIS A 335 -6.30 23.67 61.39
N LEU A 336 -7.24 23.31 60.51
CA LEU A 336 -8.64 23.16 60.89
C LEU A 336 -8.85 21.97 61.85
N GLU A 337 -8.13 20.86 61.62
CA GLU A 337 -8.13 19.69 62.50
C GLU A 337 -7.46 19.97 63.85
N GLU A 338 -6.33 20.67 63.86
CA GLU A 338 -5.68 21.13 65.10
C GLU A 338 -6.58 22.07 65.90
N ASN A 339 -7.26 23.00 65.24
CA ASN A 339 -8.24 23.87 65.88
C ASN A 339 -9.39 23.05 66.46
N LYS A 340 -9.94 22.09 65.70
CA LYS A 340 -11.00 21.18 66.17
C LYS A 340 -10.57 20.41 67.41
N LYS A 341 -9.38 19.82 67.40
CA LYS A 341 -8.81 19.09 68.55
C LYS A 341 -8.55 20.03 69.74
N GLY A 342 -8.10 21.25 69.46
CA GLY A 342 -7.83 22.25 70.47
C GLY A 342 -9.07 22.72 71.24
N LEU A 343 -10.26 22.59 70.65
CA LEU A 343 -11.53 22.84 71.36
C LEU A 343 -11.76 21.87 72.52
N GLU A 344 -11.09 20.70 72.55
CA GLU A 344 -11.12 19.76 73.67
C GLU A 344 -10.31 20.26 74.88
N ASN A 345 -9.26 21.06 74.62
CA ASN A 345 -8.47 21.74 75.66
C ASN A 345 -8.09 23.19 75.24
N PRO A 346 -9.04 24.15 75.38
CA PRO A 346 -8.89 25.49 74.83
C PRO A 346 -7.72 26.31 75.38
N GLU A 347 -7.49 26.26 76.70
CA GLU A 347 -6.43 27.05 77.34
C GLU A 347 -5.03 26.59 76.91
N GLU A 348 -4.81 25.28 76.86
CA GLU A 348 -3.53 24.71 76.42
C GLU A 348 -3.24 25.09 74.96
N THR A 349 -4.25 25.00 74.09
CA THR A 349 -4.13 25.35 72.67
C THR A 349 -3.85 26.84 72.48
N ARG A 350 -4.55 27.71 73.21
CA ARG A 350 -4.30 29.16 73.20
C ARG A 350 -2.86 29.47 73.62
N ILE A 351 -2.37 28.86 74.70
CA ILE A 351 -0.99 29.04 75.18
C ILE A 351 0.00 28.56 74.12
N LYS A 352 -0.26 27.41 73.46
CA LYS A 352 0.57 26.88 72.39
C LYS A 352 0.69 27.86 71.23
N ILE A 353 -0.43 28.32 70.67
CA ILE A 353 -0.44 29.28 69.55
C ILE A 353 0.26 30.59 69.96
N GLN A 354 0.03 31.08 71.18
CA GLN A 354 0.68 32.30 71.66
C GLN A 354 2.20 32.16 71.79
N ARG A 355 2.70 30.97 72.16
CA ARG A 355 4.15 30.67 72.14
C ARG A 355 4.68 30.67 70.71
N GLU A 356 4.00 30.02 69.77
CA GLU A 356 4.39 30.01 68.34
C GLU A 356 4.45 31.43 67.75
N ILE A 357 3.54 32.34 68.13
CA ILE A 357 3.61 33.76 67.75
C ILE A 357 4.88 34.42 68.31
N ASN A 358 5.17 34.21 69.58
CA ASN A 358 6.33 34.83 70.24
C ASN A 358 7.65 34.30 69.69
N ASP A 359 7.73 33.00 69.39
CA ASP A 359 8.89 32.35 68.79
C ASP A 359 9.13 32.89 67.37
N ALA A 360 8.08 33.03 66.56
CA ALA A 360 8.16 33.62 65.22
C ALA A 360 8.62 35.08 65.25
N ARG A 361 8.15 35.87 66.22
CA ARG A 361 8.61 37.25 66.46
C ARG A 361 10.07 37.29 66.87
N ALA A 362 10.50 36.42 67.78
CA ALA A 362 11.88 36.31 68.21
C ALA A 362 12.83 35.93 67.06
N ALA A 363 12.36 35.10 66.12
CA ALA A 363 13.06 34.74 64.90
C ALA A 363 13.04 35.82 63.81
N ASN A 364 12.38 36.96 64.03
CA ASN A 364 12.12 38.00 63.03
C ASN A 364 11.46 37.44 61.74
N ASN A 365 10.51 36.51 61.89
CA ASN A 365 9.73 35.97 60.79
C ASN A 365 8.33 36.62 60.75
N PRO A 366 8.15 37.77 60.07
CA PRO A 366 6.89 38.51 60.09
C PRO A 366 5.74 37.74 59.42
N ARG A 367 6.05 36.87 58.45
CA ARG A 367 5.05 36.04 57.78
C ARG A 367 4.48 34.99 58.72
N GLU A 368 5.34 34.26 59.42
CA GLU A 368 4.93 33.22 60.37
C GLU A 368 4.22 33.84 61.58
N THR A 369 4.66 35.01 62.04
CA THR A 369 3.97 35.80 63.07
C THR A 369 2.53 36.10 62.65
N ALA A 370 2.31 36.66 61.44
CA ALA A 370 0.98 37.00 60.95
C ALA A 370 0.08 35.77 60.77
N VAL A 371 0.64 34.65 60.30
CA VAL A 371 -0.10 33.37 60.17
C VAL A 371 -0.56 32.85 61.53
N ASN A 372 0.32 32.87 62.54
CA ASN A 372 -0.01 32.38 63.87
C ASN A 372 -1.00 33.32 64.60
N GLU A 373 -0.93 34.63 64.39
CA GLU A 373 -1.91 35.60 64.89
C GLU A 373 -3.30 35.38 64.28
N GLN A 374 -3.38 35.22 62.95
CA GLN A 374 -4.63 34.89 62.28
C GLN A 374 -5.19 33.54 62.75
N ARG A 375 -4.33 32.55 62.99
CA ARG A 375 -4.71 31.25 63.53
C ARG A 375 -5.32 31.38 64.92
N LEU A 376 -4.74 32.21 65.79
CA LEU A 376 -5.29 32.50 67.12
C LEU A 376 -6.66 33.14 67.02
N GLU A 377 -6.82 34.16 66.15
CA GLU A 377 -8.10 34.83 65.92
C GLU A 377 -9.20 33.84 65.48
N ILE A 378 -8.91 32.99 64.50
CA ILE A 378 -9.84 31.95 64.04
C ILE A 378 -10.19 30.98 65.18
N PHE A 379 -9.21 30.58 66.00
CA PHE A 379 -9.45 29.67 67.12
C PHE A 379 -10.38 30.30 68.18
N GLU A 380 -10.20 31.59 68.48
CA GLU A 380 -11.10 32.34 69.38
C GLU A 380 -12.53 32.46 68.82
N GLU A 381 -12.67 32.71 67.51
CA GLU A 381 -13.99 32.72 66.86
C GLU A 381 -14.71 31.37 66.99
N LEU A 382 -13.96 30.27 66.85
CA LEU A 382 -14.49 28.91 66.98
C LEU A 382 -14.92 28.60 68.41
N LEU A 383 -14.21 29.09 69.42
CA LEU A 383 -14.61 28.96 70.83
C LEU A 383 -15.89 29.75 71.13
N ALA A 384 -16.05 30.93 70.52
CA ALA A 384 -17.16 31.82 70.80
C ALA A 384 -18.48 31.43 70.11
N SER A 385 -18.45 30.61 69.04
CA SER A 385 -19.66 30.31 68.24
C SER A 385 -19.76 28.83 67.81
N PRO A 386 -20.77 28.08 68.29
CA PRO A 386 -21.06 26.72 67.82
C PRO A 386 -21.35 26.63 66.31
N GLU A 387 -21.90 27.68 65.71
CA GLU A 387 -22.14 27.75 64.26
C GLU A 387 -20.81 27.75 63.49
N LYS A 388 -19.82 28.52 63.97
CA LYS A 388 -18.46 28.53 63.40
C LYS A 388 -17.77 27.18 63.54
N GLN A 389 -18.01 26.44 64.63
CA GLN A 389 -17.50 25.08 64.79
C GLN A 389 -18.08 24.13 63.73
N LYS A 390 -19.39 24.21 63.46
CA LYS A 390 -20.03 23.42 62.39
C LYS A 390 -19.49 23.79 61.01
N ASP A 391 -19.28 25.07 60.74
CA ASP A 391 -18.63 25.54 59.51
C ASP A 391 -17.21 24.99 59.37
N ASN A 392 -16.45 24.93 60.48
CA ASN A 392 -15.12 24.33 60.52
C ASN A 392 -15.15 22.84 60.14
N GLU A 393 -16.13 22.08 60.65
CA GLU A 393 -16.29 20.68 60.28
C GLU A 393 -16.65 20.49 58.79
N ILE A 394 -17.48 21.37 58.24
CA ILE A 394 -17.80 21.36 56.81
C ILE A 394 -16.53 21.65 56.00
N LYS A 395 -15.74 22.64 56.40
CA LYS A 395 -14.46 22.96 55.75
C LYS A 395 -13.47 21.80 55.84
N ILE A 396 -13.35 21.14 56.99
CA ILE A 396 -12.50 19.93 57.14
C ILE A 396 -12.91 18.87 56.12
N LYS A 397 -14.21 18.55 56.02
CA LYS A 397 -14.71 17.57 55.05
C LYS A 397 -14.45 17.98 53.60
N GLN A 398 -14.60 19.28 53.28
CA GLN A 398 -14.29 19.83 51.97
C GLN A 398 -12.80 19.70 51.64
N PHE A 399 -11.91 20.13 52.53
CA PHE A 399 -10.46 20.02 52.31
C PHE A 399 -9.97 18.57 52.28
N ASP A 400 -10.50 17.66 53.11
CA ASP A 400 -10.20 16.22 53.03
C ASP A 400 -10.63 15.63 51.67
N THR A 401 -11.80 16.04 51.17
CA THR A 401 -12.27 15.63 49.84
C THR A 401 -11.33 16.17 48.75
N ASN A 402 -10.98 17.46 48.79
CA ASN A 402 -10.04 18.07 47.85
C ASN A 402 -8.68 17.36 47.85
N VAL A 403 -8.13 17.08 49.04
CA VAL A 403 -6.84 16.35 49.19
C VAL A 403 -6.92 14.97 48.52
N LYS A 404 -8.00 14.22 48.74
CA LYS A 404 -8.21 12.92 48.09
C LYS A 404 -8.34 13.03 46.58
N ASP A 405 -9.01 14.06 46.09
CA ASP A 405 -9.22 14.26 44.66
C ASP A 405 -7.93 14.72 43.96
N TYR A 406 -7.13 15.61 44.57
CA TYR A 406 -5.79 15.95 44.06
C TYR A 406 -4.86 14.74 44.02
N LEU A 407 -4.90 13.85 45.02
CA LEU A 407 -4.10 12.63 45.00
C LEU A 407 -4.48 11.70 43.83
N LYS A 408 -5.78 11.54 43.56
CA LYS A 408 -6.25 10.78 42.39
C LYS A 408 -5.82 11.44 41.08
N GLU A 409 -5.95 12.76 40.99
CA GLU A 409 -5.54 13.53 39.81
C GLU A 409 -4.03 13.38 39.55
N ILE A 410 -3.20 13.52 40.58
CA ILE A 410 -1.74 13.31 40.48
C ILE A 410 -1.45 11.87 40.01
N GLN A 411 -2.12 10.87 40.58
CA GLN A 411 -1.94 9.47 40.18
C GLN A 411 -2.31 9.25 38.70
N GLN A 412 -3.42 9.80 38.23
CA GLN A 412 -3.84 9.73 36.83
C GLN A 412 -2.84 10.44 35.91
N GLN A 413 -2.36 11.62 36.28
CA GLN A 413 -1.34 12.35 35.52
C GLN A 413 -0.01 11.59 35.49
N GLN A 414 0.40 10.94 36.59
CA GLN A 414 1.60 10.09 36.62
C GLN A 414 1.46 8.88 35.70
N GLN A 415 0.30 8.23 35.66
CA GLN A 415 0.00 7.18 34.70
C GLN A 415 0.09 7.69 33.25
N SER A 416 -0.45 8.89 32.98
CA SER A 416 -0.33 9.52 31.66
C SER A 416 1.11 9.84 31.28
N VAL A 417 1.96 10.28 32.23
CA VAL A 417 3.40 10.49 31.99
C VAL A 417 4.09 9.17 31.65
N ALA A 418 3.86 8.12 32.44
CA ALA A 418 4.45 6.81 32.19
C ALA A 418 4.02 6.23 30.83
N GLU A 419 2.76 6.40 30.46
CA GLU A 419 2.22 6.00 29.17
C GLU A 419 2.83 6.80 28.01
N ASN A 420 3.01 8.12 28.17
CA ASN A 420 3.67 8.94 27.16
C ASN A 420 5.17 8.61 27.01
N GLU A 421 5.86 8.26 28.10
CA GLU A 421 7.24 7.76 28.05
C GLU A 421 7.33 6.41 27.34
N ARG A 422 6.39 5.49 27.61
CA ARG A 422 6.26 4.22 26.91
C ARG A 422 6.04 4.45 25.40
N ARG A 423 5.04 5.25 25.04
CA ARG A 423 4.73 5.62 23.65
C ARG A 423 5.91 6.27 22.95
N LYS A 424 6.63 7.16 23.61
CA LYS A 424 7.85 7.79 23.07
C LYS A 424 8.91 6.75 22.70
N ASN A 425 9.15 5.78 23.58
CA ASN A 425 10.18 4.75 23.38
C ASN A 425 9.79 3.77 22.27
N ASN A 426 8.50 3.51 22.09
CA ASN A 426 7.96 2.60 21.08
C ASN A 426 7.59 3.30 19.75
N ALA A 427 7.63 4.64 19.69
CA ALA A 427 7.23 5.36 18.50
C ALA A 427 8.26 5.22 17.37
N GLN A 428 7.77 4.73 16.21
CA GLN A 428 8.49 4.62 14.95
C GLN A 428 7.74 5.34 13.82
N PHE A 429 8.43 5.55 12.69
CA PHE A 429 7.80 6.08 11.49
C PHE A 429 6.88 5.02 10.91
N PHE A 430 5.63 5.37 10.67
CA PHE A 430 4.60 4.42 10.26
C PHE A 430 5.01 3.70 8.97
N GLU A 431 5.47 4.42 7.96
CA GLU A 431 5.79 3.89 6.63
C GLU A 431 6.99 2.94 6.68
N THR A 432 8.00 3.22 7.50
CA THR A 432 9.15 2.31 7.69
C THR A 432 8.69 1.01 8.33
N HIS A 433 7.93 1.11 9.43
CA HIS A 433 7.44 -0.08 10.14
C HIS A 433 6.46 -0.90 9.30
N ALA A 434 5.53 -0.23 8.61
CA ALA A 434 4.54 -0.87 7.73
C ALA A 434 5.20 -1.58 6.54
N ARG A 435 6.23 -0.96 5.93
CA ARG A 435 7.05 -1.56 4.88
C ARG A 435 7.75 -2.82 5.40
N ASP A 436 8.39 -2.75 6.56
CA ASP A 436 9.09 -3.91 7.14
C ASP A 436 8.11 -5.04 7.47
N MET A 437 6.90 -4.71 7.93
CA MET A 437 5.84 -5.68 8.15
C MET A 437 5.34 -6.32 6.86
N ALA A 438 5.19 -5.55 5.77
CA ALA A 438 4.87 -6.09 4.45
C ALA A 438 5.95 -7.07 3.97
N ILE A 439 7.23 -6.69 4.08
CA ILE A 439 8.37 -7.54 3.71
C ILE A 439 8.36 -8.86 4.49
N LYS A 440 8.15 -8.80 5.82
CA LYS A 440 8.02 -9.97 6.69
C LYS A 440 6.80 -10.82 6.31
N GLY A 441 5.69 -10.19 5.97
CA GLY A 441 4.46 -10.84 5.52
C GLY A 441 4.68 -11.66 4.25
N TYR A 442 5.21 -11.05 3.19
CA TYR A 442 5.53 -11.76 1.95
C TYR A 442 6.61 -12.83 2.13
N LYS A 443 7.58 -12.62 3.03
CA LYS A 443 8.55 -13.66 3.39
C LYS A 443 7.86 -14.87 4.02
N LYS A 444 6.97 -14.66 5.00
CA LYS A 444 6.20 -15.75 5.64
C LYS A 444 5.33 -16.47 4.60
N ALA A 445 4.71 -15.73 3.68
CA ALA A 445 3.92 -16.30 2.60
C ALA A 445 4.77 -17.16 1.64
N GLY A 446 5.96 -16.68 1.26
CA GLY A 446 6.91 -17.43 0.45
C GLY A 446 7.38 -18.72 1.13
N MET A 447 7.61 -18.69 2.43
CA MET A 447 7.92 -19.90 3.22
C MET A 447 6.77 -20.91 3.19
N ILE A 448 5.51 -20.46 3.30
CA ILE A 448 4.34 -21.34 3.16
C ILE A 448 4.30 -21.98 1.76
N ALA A 449 4.55 -21.22 0.70
CA ALA A 449 4.60 -21.75 -0.67
C ALA A 449 5.71 -22.80 -0.85
N TYR A 450 6.90 -22.53 -0.29
CA TYR A 450 8.03 -23.47 -0.30
C TYR A 450 7.71 -24.77 0.45
N GLU A 451 7.12 -24.68 1.64
CA GLU A 451 6.73 -25.84 2.45
C GLU A 451 5.67 -26.68 1.73
N GLU A 452 4.65 -26.05 1.16
CA GLU A 452 3.60 -26.75 0.41
C GLU A 452 4.18 -27.41 -0.86
N GLN A 453 5.05 -26.70 -1.61
CA GLN A 453 5.75 -27.27 -2.78
C GLN A 453 6.56 -28.51 -2.38
N LYS A 454 7.33 -28.40 -1.30
CA LYS A 454 8.17 -29.48 -0.79
C LYS A 454 7.32 -30.68 -0.35
N ALA A 455 6.17 -30.45 0.28
CA ALA A 455 5.25 -31.50 0.71
C ALA A 455 4.63 -32.26 -0.47
N ARG A 456 4.32 -31.57 -1.58
CA ARG A 456 3.74 -32.18 -2.79
C ARG A 456 4.80 -32.78 -3.72
N GLY A 457 6.05 -32.33 -3.62
CA GLY A 457 7.17 -32.82 -4.42
C GLY A 457 7.00 -32.54 -5.91
N LYS A 458 7.39 -33.51 -6.75
CA LYS A 458 7.35 -33.38 -8.23
C LYS A 458 5.97 -33.59 -8.86
N THR A 459 4.91 -33.66 -8.05
CA THR A 459 3.54 -33.88 -8.56
C THR A 459 2.91 -32.62 -9.14
N LEU A 460 3.46 -31.45 -8.80
CA LEU A 460 3.01 -30.16 -9.30
C LEU A 460 3.55 -29.92 -10.72
N LYS A 461 2.67 -29.46 -11.60
CA LYS A 461 2.98 -29.07 -12.98
C LYS A 461 3.65 -27.71 -13.03
N HIS A 462 3.30 -26.84 -12.09
CA HIS A 462 3.82 -25.49 -11.94
C HIS A 462 4.35 -25.30 -10.52
N ASP A 463 5.34 -24.43 -10.36
CA ASP A 463 5.81 -24.05 -9.03
C ASP A 463 4.72 -23.25 -8.30
N LEU A 464 4.63 -23.43 -6.99
CA LEU A 464 3.83 -22.56 -6.13
C LEU A 464 4.56 -21.24 -5.89
N MET A 465 3.89 -20.13 -6.13
CA MET A 465 4.47 -18.80 -5.93
C MET A 465 3.45 -17.84 -5.35
N ILE A 466 3.95 -16.82 -4.65
CA ILE A 466 3.15 -15.76 -4.03
C ILE A 466 3.88 -14.43 -4.15
N GLY A 467 3.12 -13.37 -4.35
CA GLY A 467 3.66 -12.02 -4.22
C GLY A 467 2.63 -10.94 -4.49
N PRO A 468 3.08 -9.68 -4.44
CA PRO A 468 2.22 -8.55 -4.75
C PRO A 468 1.85 -8.60 -6.23
N GLU A 469 0.62 -8.22 -6.54
CA GLU A 469 0.29 -7.58 -7.80
C GLU A 469 0.49 -6.07 -7.62
N ILE A 470 1.00 -5.37 -8.65
CA ILE A 470 1.18 -3.91 -8.60
C ILE A 470 -0.15 -3.26 -8.21
N GLY A 471 -0.18 -2.61 -7.05
CA GLY A 471 -1.39 -1.98 -6.54
C GLY A 471 -1.66 -0.58 -7.09
N TRP A 472 -2.58 0.13 -6.44
CA TRP A 472 -2.98 1.47 -6.84
C TRP A 472 -1.94 2.53 -6.46
N PRO A 473 -1.88 3.67 -7.18
CA PRO A 473 -0.85 4.70 -6.94
C PRO A 473 -0.74 5.16 -5.48
N GLN A 474 -1.89 5.29 -4.79
CA GLN A 474 -1.99 5.85 -3.44
C GLN A 474 -1.52 4.89 -2.33
N TYR A 475 -1.23 3.63 -2.66
CA TYR A 475 -0.79 2.63 -1.69
C TYR A 475 0.66 2.22 -1.95
N PHE A 476 1.36 1.88 -0.86
CA PHE A 476 2.69 1.29 -0.95
C PHE A 476 2.62 -0.07 -1.65
N GLY A 477 3.51 -0.29 -2.62
CA GLY A 477 3.48 -1.45 -3.51
C GLY A 477 2.87 -1.15 -4.89
N GLY A 478 2.19 -0.01 -5.05
CA GLY A 478 1.65 0.42 -6.34
C GLY A 478 2.66 1.04 -7.30
N HIS A 479 3.82 1.49 -6.83
CA HIS A 479 4.89 2.00 -7.70
C HIS A 479 5.91 0.88 -8.01
N PRO A 480 6.43 0.76 -9.24
CA PRO A 480 7.42 -0.24 -9.61
C PRO A 480 8.65 -0.33 -8.68
N ASP A 481 9.18 0.81 -8.20
CA ASP A 481 10.28 0.82 -7.21
C ASP A 481 9.91 0.14 -5.90
N GLU A 482 8.67 0.30 -5.43
CA GLU A 482 8.18 -0.26 -4.17
C GLU A 482 7.85 -1.73 -4.32
N PHE A 483 7.27 -2.10 -5.46
CA PHE A 483 7.06 -3.48 -5.86
C PHE A 483 8.39 -4.26 -5.90
N ILE A 484 9.42 -3.70 -6.53
CA ILE A 484 10.79 -4.26 -6.53
C ILE A 484 11.31 -4.40 -5.09
N ASP A 485 11.14 -3.35 -4.28
CA ASP A 485 11.62 -3.31 -2.91
C ASP A 485 10.96 -4.39 -2.02
N ILE A 486 9.64 -4.58 -2.12
CA ILE A 486 8.90 -5.64 -1.42
C ILE A 486 9.49 -7.01 -1.80
N ILE A 487 9.48 -7.35 -3.09
CA ILE A 487 9.87 -8.69 -3.54
C ILE A 487 11.34 -8.98 -3.22
N THR A 488 12.25 -8.06 -3.53
CA THR A 488 13.69 -8.31 -3.39
C THR A 488 14.12 -8.42 -1.92
N ASN A 489 13.53 -7.63 -1.02
CA ASN A 489 13.83 -7.74 0.41
C ASN A 489 13.15 -8.95 1.03
N SER A 490 11.91 -9.30 0.64
CA SER A 490 11.26 -10.53 1.12
C SER A 490 12.02 -11.78 0.70
N ARG A 491 12.55 -11.82 -0.54
CA ARG A 491 13.44 -12.90 -1.00
C ARG A 491 14.70 -13.00 -0.14
N ARG A 492 15.33 -11.87 0.21
CA ARG A 492 16.54 -11.86 1.04
C ARG A 492 16.28 -12.38 2.46
N GLU A 493 15.17 -11.97 3.06
CA GLU A 493 14.74 -12.46 4.38
C GLU A 493 14.40 -13.96 4.33
N MET A 494 13.74 -14.42 3.27
CA MET A 494 13.44 -15.84 3.06
C MET A 494 14.71 -16.67 2.86
N GLU A 495 15.65 -16.18 2.04
CA GLU A 495 16.96 -16.81 1.82
C GLU A 495 17.71 -16.97 3.15
N HIS A 496 17.73 -15.91 3.97
CA HIS A 496 18.34 -15.95 5.30
C HIS A 496 17.72 -17.04 6.19
N ASP A 497 16.40 -17.09 6.31
CA ASP A 497 15.70 -18.09 7.14
C ASP A 497 15.96 -19.52 6.64
N LEU A 498 15.90 -19.75 5.32
CA LEU A 498 16.19 -21.06 4.72
C LEU A 498 17.64 -21.51 5.01
N VAL A 499 18.60 -20.59 4.97
CA VAL A 499 20.00 -20.91 5.32
C VAL A 499 20.13 -21.26 6.80
N GLN A 500 19.40 -20.58 7.68
CA GLN A 500 19.36 -20.93 9.11
C GLN A 500 18.73 -22.31 9.35
N GLU A 501 17.78 -22.72 8.49
CA GLU A 501 17.18 -24.07 8.48
C GLU A 501 18.07 -25.14 7.82
N GLY A 502 19.26 -24.77 7.33
CA GLY A 502 20.25 -25.69 6.76
C GLY A 502 20.14 -25.92 5.25
N VAL A 503 19.32 -25.15 4.54
CA VAL A 503 19.31 -25.14 3.07
C VAL A 503 20.60 -24.50 2.55
N ASN A 504 21.20 -25.07 1.51
CA ASN A 504 22.41 -24.49 0.92
C ASN A 504 22.14 -23.07 0.40
N PRO A 505 23.04 -22.07 0.59
CA PRO A 505 22.79 -20.68 0.16
C PRO A 505 22.38 -20.51 -1.31
N VAL A 506 22.93 -21.28 -2.24
CA VAL A 506 22.57 -21.20 -3.66
C VAL A 506 21.15 -21.72 -3.89
N GLU A 507 20.79 -22.80 -3.21
CA GLU A 507 19.44 -23.37 -3.24
C GLU A 507 18.43 -22.46 -2.53
N ALA A 508 18.77 -21.89 -1.37
CA ALA A 508 17.93 -20.96 -0.63
C ALA A 508 17.59 -19.72 -1.48
N LYS A 509 18.59 -19.13 -2.14
CA LYS A 509 18.38 -18.01 -3.07
C LYS A 509 17.48 -18.40 -4.25
N LYS A 510 17.68 -19.58 -4.82
CA LYS A 510 16.84 -20.10 -5.92
C LYS A 510 15.40 -20.31 -5.45
N SER A 511 15.19 -20.94 -4.28
CA SER A 511 13.88 -21.18 -3.69
C SER A 511 13.17 -19.86 -3.38
N ALA A 512 13.85 -18.88 -2.80
CA ALA A 512 13.28 -17.56 -2.57
C ALA A 512 12.84 -16.89 -3.89
N ALA A 513 13.69 -16.94 -4.93
CA ALA A 513 13.37 -16.40 -6.25
C ALA A 513 12.21 -17.14 -6.96
N GLN A 514 12.07 -18.44 -6.70
CA GLN A 514 11.02 -19.29 -7.24
C GLN A 514 9.66 -19.02 -6.55
N HIS A 515 9.65 -18.90 -5.23
CA HIS A 515 8.42 -18.84 -4.44
C HIS A 515 7.91 -17.43 -4.15
N ILE A 516 8.74 -16.40 -4.32
CA ILE A 516 8.33 -15.00 -4.17
C ILE A 516 8.47 -14.28 -5.51
N LYS A 517 7.37 -14.10 -6.23
CA LYS A 517 7.26 -13.39 -7.52
C LYS A 517 5.97 -12.58 -7.52
N GLY A 518 5.95 -11.47 -8.24
CA GLY A 518 4.76 -10.64 -8.32
C GLY A 518 4.11 -10.66 -9.69
N ILE A 519 2.87 -10.20 -9.75
CA ILE A 519 2.13 -10.00 -10.99
C ILE A 519 2.27 -8.58 -11.48
N PHE A 520 2.49 -8.45 -12.77
CA PHE A 520 2.39 -7.17 -13.45
C PHE A 520 0.99 -7.01 -14.07
N ASP A 521 0.13 -6.22 -13.44
CA ASP A 521 -1.07 -5.69 -14.09
C ASP A 521 -0.75 -4.39 -14.83
N THR A 522 -1.01 -4.39 -16.13
CA THR A 522 -0.85 -3.21 -16.99
C THR A 522 -1.87 -2.11 -16.67
N GLY A 523 -3.06 -2.48 -16.19
CA GLY A 523 -4.15 -1.57 -15.82
C GLY A 523 -3.79 -0.74 -14.59
N HIS A 524 -3.37 -1.41 -13.51
CA HIS A 524 -2.87 -0.77 -12.29
C HIS A 524 -1.69 0.17 -12.55
N LEU A 525 -0.70 -0.23 -13.36
CA LEU A 525 0.37 0.70 -13.75
C LEU A 525 -0.17 1.87 -14.60
N GLY A 526 -1.18 1.62 -15.45
CA GLY A 526 -1.89 2.64 -16.21
C GLY A 526 -2.57 3.71 -15.35
N MET A 527 -3.00 3.37 -14.13
CA MET A 527 -3.67 4.32 -13.22
C MET A 527 -2.79 5.51 -12.83
N TRP A 528 -1.47 5.35 -12.88
CA TRP A 528 -0.52 6.42 -12.64
C TRP A 528 -0.68 7.59 -13.62
N LEU A 529 -1.28 7.36 -14.79
CA LEU A 529 -1.60 8.40 -15.76
C LEU A 529 -2.51 9.47 -15.15
N GLU A 530 -3.42 9.13 -14.23
CA GLU A 530 -4.32 10.09 -13.57
C GLU A 530 -3.57 11.19 -12.81
N HIS A 531 -2.38 10.87 -12.30
CA HIS A 531 -1.54 11.77 -11.48
C HIS A 531 -0.34 12.32 -12.24
N PHE A 532 0.01 11.76 -13.39
CA PHE A 532 1.22 12.10 -14.15
C PHE A 532 1.10 13.46 -14.87
N LYS A 533 1.90 14.47 -14.50
CA LYS A 533 2.02 15.76 -15.21
C LYS A 533 0.67 16.34 -15.67
N THR A 534 -0.24 16.54 -14.71
CA THR A 534 -1.65 16.90 -14.94
C THR A 534 -1.86 18.23 -15.70
N ASP A 535 -0.83 19.06 -15.79
CA ASP A 535 -0.84 20.34 -16.51
C ASP A 535 -0.55 20.22 -18.02
N LEU A 536 -0.09 19.06 -18.49
CA LEU A 536 0.16 18.83 -19.92
C LEU A 536 -1.16 18.61 -20.68
N PRO A 537 -1.25 19.08 -21.94
CA PRO A 537 -2.33 18.69 -22.85
C PRO A 537 -2.42 17.16 -22.97
N TRP A 538 -3.64 16.62 -23.00
CA TRP A 538 -3.90 15.18 -22.92
C TRP A 538 -3.04 14.31 -23.85
N GLU A 539 -2.99 14.63 -25.15
CA GLU A 539 -2.22 13.83 -26.13
C GLU A 539 -0.71 13.78 -25.80
N LYS A 540 -0.15 14.92 -25.39
CA LYS A 540 1.24 15.02 -24.98
C LYS A 540 1.48 14.27 -23.67
N ARG A 541 0.55 14.39 -22.72
CA ARG A 541 0.57 13.70 -21.43
C ARG A 541 0.60 12.18 -21.62
N VAL A 542 -0.29 11.63 -22.43
CA VAL A 542 -0.35 10.18 -22.74
C VAL A 542 0.95 9.72 -23.41
N LYS A 543 1.48 10.47 -24.38
CA LYS A 543 2.73 10.11 -25.06
C LYS A 543 3.93 10.07 -24.09
N GLU A 544 4.07 11.09 -23.25
CA GLU A 544 5.14 11.14 -22.25
C GLU A 544 4.95 10.05 -21.17
N PHE A 545 3.71 9.81 -20.75
CA PHE A 545 3.38 8.74 -19.81
C PHE A 545 3.74 7.36 -20.37
N ASN A 546 3.39 7.07 -21.63
CA ASN A 546 3.71 5.79 -22.26
C ASN A 546 5.24 5.56 -22.34
N SER A 547 6.02 6.63 -22.47
CA SER A 547 7.49 6.54 -22.43
C SER A 547 7.98 6.17 -21.01
N TRP A 548 7.45 6.83 -19.99
CA TRP A 548 7.73 6.50 -18.59
C TRP A 548 7.27 5.08 -18.23
N TYR A 549 6.10 4.68 -18.71
CA TYR A 549 5.50 3.37 -18.51
C TYR A 549 6.43 2.27 -19.02
N LEU A 550 6.93 2.38 -20.26
CA LEU A 550 7.84 1.39 -20.83
C LEU A 550 9.21 1.38 -20.12
N GLU A 551 9.70 2.52 -19.62
CA GLU A 551 10.88 2.57 -18.76
C GLU A 551 10.68 1.78 -17.47
N GLN A 552 9.51 1.91 -16.84
CA GLN A 552 9.19 1.12 -15.65
C GLN A 552 9.08 -0.37 -15.96
N VAL A 553 8.49 -0.75 -17.09
CA VAL A 553 8.43 -2.15 -17.52
C VAL A 553 9.84 -2.71 -17.77
N GLN A 554 10.71 -1.92 -18.42
CA GLN A 554 12.11 -2.30 -18.61
C GLN A 554 12.81 -2.56 -17.28
N LYS A 555 12.58 -1.69 -16.29
CA LYS A 555 13.11 -1.85 -14.94
C LYS A 555 12.60 -3.13 -14.25
N LEU A 556 11.30 -3.43 -14.36
CA LEU A 556 10.73 -4.67 -13.81
C LEU A 556 11.34 -5.91 -14.49
N ALA A 557 11.48 -5.86 -15.82
CA ALA A 557 12.07 -6.93 -16.62
C ALA A 557 13.53 -7.21 -16.23
N ASP A 558 14.32 -6.17 -15.98
CA ASP A 558 15.73 -6.29 -15.59
C ASP A 558 15.94 -6.91 -14.20
N ASN A 559 14.90 -6.97 -13.36
CA ASN A 559 15.00 -7.52 -12.00
C ASN A 559 14.46 -8.97 -11.86
N ASP A 560 13.90 -9.58 -12.92
CA ASP A 560 13.34 -10.95 -12.90
C ASP A 560 12.38 -11.21 -11.70
N LEU A 561 11.38 -10.33 -11.58
CA LEU A 561 10.41 -10.37 -10.47
C LEU A 561 9.03 -10.83 -10.89
N ILE A 562 8.72 -10.77 -12.19
CA ILE A 562 7.37 -10.98 -12.72
C ILE A 562 7.14 -12.46 -13.01
N SER A 563 6.08 -13.03 -12.43
CA SER A 563 5.62 -14.40 -12.70
C SER A 563 4.54 -14.46 -13.76
N GLY A 564 3.63 -13.49 -13.77
CA GLY A 564 2.51 -13.38 -14.71
C GLY A 564 2.23 -11.93 -15.12
N VAL A 565 1.51 -11.76 -16.22
CA VAL A 565 1.01 -10.45 -16.68
C VAL A 565 -0.50 -10.49 -16.79
N GLN A 566 -1.20 -9.64 -16.04
CA GLN A 566 -2.58 -9.26 -16.33
C GLN A 566 -2.53 -8.11 -17.35
N ALA A 567 -3.00 -8.41 -18.56
CA ALA A 567 -3.04 -7.48 -19.68
C ALA A 567 -4.40 -6.77 -19.69
N VAL A 568 -4.45 -5.65 -18.99
CA VAL A 568 -5.59 -4.73 -18.92
C VAL A 568 -5.27 -3.42 -19.62
N ASP A 569 -6.19 -2.98 -20.49
CA ASP A 569 -6.13 -1.67 -21.12
C ASP A 569 -7.13 -0.70 -20.48
N THR A 570 -7.00 0.57 -20.81
CA THR A 570 -7.92 1.61 -20.34
C THR A 570 -7.98 2.77 -21.31
N ALA A 571 -9.13 3.42 -21.41
CA ALA A 571 -9.30 4.62 -22.23
C ALA A 571 -8.76 5.88 -21.53
N THR A 572 -8.52 5.82 -20.21
CA THR A 572 -8.12 6.97 -19.37
C THR A 572 -7.09 6.53 -18.33
N GLY A 573 -6.87 7.33 -17.27
CA GLY A 573 -6.13 6.88 -16.09
C GLY A 573 -6.95 6.06 -15.09
N ALA A 574 -8.19 5.69 -15.41
CA ALA A 574 -9.03 4.86 -14.55
C ALA A 574 -8.76 3.36 -14.78
N HIS A 575 -9.05 2.53 -13.79
CA HIS A 575 -9.01 1.07 -13.90
C HIS A 575 -10.30 0.56 -14.60
N ALA A 576 -10.29 0.55 -15.93
CA ALA A 576 -11.50 0.36 -16.75
C ALA A 576 -11.66 -1.06 -17.35
N HIS A 577 -10.75 -2.00 -17.02
CA HIS A 577 -10.75 -3.40 -17.48
C HIS A 577 -10.98 -3.58 -19.00
N LEU A 578 -10.49 -2.67 -19.85
CA LEU A 578 -10.66 -2.84 -21.30
C LEU A 578 -9.75 -3.96 -21.80
N PRO A 579 -10.17 -4.74 -22.81
CA PRO A 579 -9.28 -5.71 -23.41
C PRO A 579 -8.07 -5.05 -24.08
N PRO A 580 -6.89 -5.71 -24.12
CA PRO A 580 -5.69 -5.19 -24.77
C PRO A 580 -5.93 -4.68 -26.18
N GLY A 581 -5.42 -3.48 -26.49
CA GLY A 581 -5.50 -2.88 -27.82
C GLY A 581 -6.74 -2.02 -28.05
N GLN A 582 -7.55 -1.78 -27.02
CA GLN A 582 -8.73 -0.92 -27.09
C GLN A 582 -8.58 0.40 -26.35
N GLY A 583 -7.51 0.56 -25.58
CA GLY A 583 -7.23 1.75 -24.81
C GLY A 583 -5.99 2.47 -25.30
N ILE A 584 -5.33 3.16 -24.37
CA ILE A 584 -4.20 4.07 -24.65
C ILE A 584 -2.85 3.52 -24.18
N LEU A 585 -2.82 2.37 -23.51
CA LEU A 585 -1.61 1.82 -22.91
C LEU A 585 -0.77 1.04 -23.94
N PRO A 586 0.58 1.11 -23.88
CA PRO A 586 1.48 0.43 -24.82
C PRO A 586 1.69 -1.04 -24.41
N ILE A 587 0.60 -1.81 -24.25
CA ILE A 587 0.62 -3.16 -23.67
C ILE A 587 1.46 -4.14 -24.51
N LYS A 588 1.36 -4.06 -25.85
CA LYS A 588 2.10 -4.97 -26.75
C LYS A 588 3.62 -4.79 -26.58
N ASP A 589 4.06 -3.54 -26.51
CA ASP A 589 5.46 -3.18 -26.33
C ASP A 589 5.95 -3.57 -24.94
N ALA A 590 5.12 -3.37 -23.91
CA ALA A 590 5.43 -3.78 -22.54
C ALA A 590 5.67 -5.29 -22.42
N VAL A 591 4.76 -6.11 -22.99
CA VAL A 591 4.93 -7.56 -23.03
C VAL A 591 6.16 -7.93 -23.85
N LYS A 592 6.41 -7.25 -24.97
CA LYS A 592 7.62 -7.49 -25.78
C LYS A 592 8.91 -7.24 -24.99
N ILE A 593 8.99 -6.16 -24.22
CA ILE A 593 10.15 -5.89 -23.34
C ILE A 593 10.39 -7.04 -22.36
N LEU A 594 9.33 -7.53 -21.72
CA LEU A 594 9.43 -8.67 -20.80
C LEU A 594 9.91 -9.93 -21.54
N LYS A 595 9.34 -10.24 -22.71
CA LYS A 595 9.73 -11.39 -23.54
C LYS A 595 11.19 -11.32 -23.98
N ASP A 596 11.65 -10.15 -24.43
CA ASP A 596 13.03 -9.92 -24.87
C ASP A 596 14.03 -10.11 -23.70
N LYS A 597 13.58 -9.94 -22.46
CA LYS A 597 14.34 -10.18 -21.22
C LYS A 597 14.18 -11.58 -20.65
N GLY A 598 13.52 -12.49 -21.39
CA GLY A 598 13.42 -13.90 -21.03
C GLY A 598 12.17 -14.26 -20.22
N PHE A 599 11.17 -13.38 -20.12
CA PHE A 599 9.90 -13.72 -19.50
C PHE A 599 9.22 -14.89 -20.23
N THR A 600 8.94 -15.95 -19.48
CA THR A 600 8.24 -17.15 -19.97
C THR A 600 6.87 -17.34 -19.32
N GLY A 601 6.48 -16.46 -18.41
CA GLY A 601 5.20 -16.52 -17.72
C GLY A 601 4.01 -16.32 -18.66
N PRO A 602 2.80 -16.57 -18.16
CA PRO A 602 1.57 -16.38 -18.92
C PRO A 602 1.22 -14.89 -19.04
N VAL A 603 0.44 -14.58 -20.08
CA VAL A 603 -0.21 -13.27 -20.26
C VAL A 603 -1.70 -13.52 -20.30
N VAL A 604 -2.43 -13.07 -19.29
CA VAL A 604 -3.89 -13.22 -19.20
C VAL A 604 -4.56 -11.89 -19.42
N SER A 605 -5.55 -11.87 -20.29
CA SER A 605 -6.39 -10.70 -20.49
C SER A 605 -7.41 -10.64 -19.36
N GLU A 606 -7.35 -9.58 -18.57
CA GLU A 606 -8.28 -9.35 -17.48
C GLU A 606 -9.30 -8.30 -17.93
N GLY A 607 -10.58 -8.69 -17.91
CA GLY A 607 -11.67 -7.88 -18.43
C GLY A 607 -12.92 -8.05 -17.59
N HIS A 608 -12.80 -7.95 -16.28
CA HIS A 608 -13.97 -8.04 -15.40
C HIS A 608 -15.08 -7.13 -15.93
N GLU A 609 -16.30 -7.65 -15.98
CA GLU A 609 -17.48 -7.02 -16.56
C GLU A 609 -17.54 -6.91 -18.09
N GLU A 610 -16.51 -7.25 -18.85
CA GLU A 610 -16.53 -7.13 -20.32
C GLU A 610 -17.43 -8.15 -21.01
N GLU A 611 -17.71 -9.27 -20.34
CA GLU A 611 -18.64 -10.29 -20.83
C GLU A 611 -20.06 -9.74 -21.06
N LYS A 612 -20.43 -8.61 -20.42
CA LYS A 612 -21.70 -7.90 -20.69
C LYS A 612 -21.77 -7.30 -22.10
N PHE A 613 -20.63 -7.08 -22.75
CA PHE A 613 -20.52 -6.54 -24.11
C PHE A 613 -20.28 -7.62 -25.18
N GLY A 614 -20.17 -8.90 -24.77
CA GLY A 614 -20.06 -10.03 -25.68
C GLY A 614 -19.24 -11.16 -25.07
N GLN A 615 -19.79 -12.38 -25.15
CA GLN A 615 -19.12 -13.54 -24.58
C GLN A 615 -17.78 -13.81 -25.25
N GLY A 616 -16.70 -13.96 -24.48
CA GLY A 616 -15.35 -14.24 -24.99
C GLY A 616 -14.67 -13.05 -25.67
N ARG A 617 -15.22 -11.84 -25.53
CA ARG A 617 -14.65 -10.59 -26.07
C ARG A 617 -13.22 -10.36 -25.56
N ILE A 618 -12.98 -10.63 -24.28
CA ILE A 618 -11.72 -10.40 -23.58
C ILE A 618 -10.57 -11.17 -24.27
N LEU A 619 -10.77 -12.47 -24.45
CA LEU A 619 -9.80 -13.36 -25.08
C LEU A 619 -9.63 -13.04 -26.58
N MET A 620 -10.75 -12.86 -27.29
CA MET A 620 -10.70 -12.56 -28.73
C MET A 620 -9.91 -11.28 -29.02
N LYS A 621 -10.10 -10.23 -28.20
CA LYS A 621 -9.39 -8.96 -28.38
C LYS A 621 -7.91 -9.06 -28.01
N ALA A 622 -7.57 -9.83 -26.99
CA ALA A 622 -6.17 -10.14 -26.70
C ALA A 622 -5.48 -10.85 -27.87
N TRP A 623 -6.14 -11.83 -28.50
CA TRP A 623 -5.60 -12.46 -29.72
C TRP A 623 -5.44 -11.48 -30.89
N GLN A 624 -6.40 -10.57 -31.09
CA GLN A 624 -6.26 -9.53 -32.13
C GLN A 624 -5.05 -8.62 -31.87
N HIS A 625 -4.83 -8.23 -30.61
CA HIS A 625 -3.78 -7.30 -30.22
C HIS A 625 -2.38 -7.90 -30.32
N PHE A 626 -2.20 -9.13 -29.80
CA PHE A 626 -0.91 -9.82 -29.82
C PHE A 626 -0.64 -10.57 -31.13
N ASP A 627 -1.68 -10.80 -31.93
CA ASP A 627 -1.67 -11.45 -33.24
C ASP A 627 -0.88 -12.78 -33.28
N PRO A 628 -1.21 -13.75 -32.40
CA PRO A 628 -0.46 -15.00 -32.34
C PRO A 628 -0.60 -15.77 -33.66
N LYS A 629 0.48 -16.43 -34.10
CA LYS A 629 0.44 -17.32 -35.26
C LYS A 629 -0.37 -18.58 -34.92
N LEU A 630 -1.39 -18.87 -35.72
CA LEU A 630 -2.15 -20.11 -35.67
C LEU A 630 -1.39 -21.21 -36.40
N ARG A 631 -1.23 -22.36 -35.73
CA ARG A 631 -0.62 -23.54 -36.37
C ARG A 631 -1.56 -24.06 -37.46
N THR A 632 -1.09 -24.01 -38.69
CA THR A 632 -1.66 -24.77 -39.81
C THR A 632 -1.16 -26.21 -39.75
N GLN A 633 -2.04 -27.19 -39.97
CA GLN A 633 -1.60 -28.58 -40.17
C GLN A 633 -0.61 -28.63 -41.36
N TYR A 634 0.37 -29.53 -41.30
CA TYR A 634 1.34 -29.82 -42.37
C TYR A 634 2.51 -28.84 -42.59
N GLY A 635 3.12 -28.33 -41.54
CA GLY A 635 4.42 -27.65 -41.64
C GLY A 635 4.41 -26.33 -42.44
N GLN A 636 3.22 -25.85 -42.80
CA GLN A 636 3.04 -24.52 -43.40
C GLN A 636 3.37 -23.44 -42.36
N PRO A 637 3.91 -22.29 -42.79
CA PRO A 637 4.09 -21.13 -41.92
C PRO A 637 2.76 -20.77 -41.27
N GLY A 638 2.73 -20.68 -39.94
CA GLY A 638 1.50 -20.33 -39.23
C GLY A 638 0.97 -18.97 -39.68
N VAL A 639 -0.35 -18.89 -39.88
CA VAL A 639 -1.02 -17.66 -40.29
C VAL A 639 -1.31 -16.79 -39.05
N PRO A 640 -1.08 -15.47 -39.09
CA PRO A 640 -1.47 -14.58 -37.99
C PRO A 640 -2.99 -14.65 -37.73
N PHE A 641 -3.40 -14.47 -36.48
CA PHE A 641 -4.80 -14.46 -36.09
C PHE A 641 -5.60 -13.36 -36.82
N SER A 642 -5.00 -12.18 -37.00
CA SER A 642 -5.57 -11.05 -37.71
C SER A 642 -5.96 -11.39 -39.16
N SER A 643 -5.18 -12.23 -39.84
CA SER A 643 -5.48 -12.72 -41.18
C SER A 643 -6.72 -13.60 -41.22
N ILE A 644 -7.04 -14.32 -40.14
CA ILE A 644 -8.25 -15.16 -40.05
C ILE A 644 -9.44 -14.35 -39.55
N HIS A 645 -9.26 -13.53 -38.51
CA HIS A 645 -10.35 -12.74 -37.95
C HIS A 645 -10.94 -11.76 -38.97
N ASN A 646 -10.07 -11.14 -39.78
CA ASN A 646 -10.49 -10.26 -40.89
C ASN A 646 -10.81 -11.04 -42.18
N SER A 647 -10.65 -12.37 -42.19
CA SER A 647 -11.11 -13.21 -43.31
C SER A 647 -12.60 -13.55 -43.18
N TYR A 648 -13.08 -14.33 -44.14
CA TYR A 648 -14.45 -14.82 -44.34
C TYR A 648 -15.29 -15.15 -43.09
N VAL A 649 -14.66 -15.50 -41.95
CA VAL A 649 -15.36 -15.86 -40.70
C VAL A 649 -15.91 -14.62 -39.94
N GLY A 650 -15.74 -13.39 -40.45
CA GLY A 650 -16.29 -12.18 -39.81
C GLY A 650 -16.48 -10.92 -40.68
N GLY A 651 -16.21 -10.95 -41.99
CA GLY A 651 -16.26 -9.77 -42.87
C GLY A 651 -17.18 -9.93 -44.11
N SER A 652 -17.72 -8.80 -44.58
CA SER A 652 -18.76 -8.59 -45.61
C SER A 652 -18.42 -9.00 -47.07
N TYR A 653 -17.34 -9.75 -47.30
CA TYR A 653 -17.04 -10.27 -48.64
C TYR A 653 -17.60 -11.68 -48.80
N SER A 654 -18.46 -11.86 -49.80
CA SER A 654 -18.89 -13.19 -50.23
C SER A 654 -17.66 -14.04 -50.57
N PRO A 655 -17.66 -15.33 -50.21
CA PRO A 655 -16.54 -16.19 -50.49
C PRO A 655 -16.33 -16.25 -51.99
N GLN A 656 -15.08 -16.14 -52.46
CA GLN A 656 -14.79 -16.38 -53.87
C GLN A 656 -14.98 -17.86 -54.25
N TYR A 657 -15.06 -18.75 -53.25
CA TYR A 657 -15.26 -20.19 -53.45
C TYR A 657 -16.08 -20.80 -52.29
N MET A 658 -17.14 -21.55 -52.61
CA MET A 658 -17.86 -22.40 -51.65
C MET A 658 -17.32 -23.84 -51.73
N VAL A 659 -17.19 -24.53 -50.59
CA VAL A 659 -16.64 -25.90 -50.55
C VAL A 659 -17.71 -26.88 -50.05
N ALA A 660 -18.23 -27.71 -50.97
CA ALA A 660 -19.14 -28.87 -50.76
C ALA A 660 -20.41 -28.60 -49.93
N SER A 661 -21.35 -29.56 -49.94
CA SER A 661 -22.69 -29.69 -49.28
C SER A 661 -23.62 -28.48 -49.05
N VAL A 662 -23.09 -27.28 -48.82
CA VAL A 662 -23.75 -25.97 -48.78
C VAL A 662 -23.73 -25.24 -50.14
N ALA A 663 -23.00 -25.74 -51.13
CA ALA A 663 -23.15 -25.28 -52.51
C ALA A 663 -24.52 -25.74 -53.04
N PRO A 664 -25.41 -24.82 -53.45
CA PRO A 664 -26.71 -25.20 -54.00
C PRO A 664 -26.48 -26.11 -55.22
N PRO A 665 -27.34 -27.13 -55.45
CA PRO A 665 -27.24 -27.99 -56.62
C PRO A 665 -27.18 -27.13 -57.89
N PHE A 666 -26.25 -27.50 -58.78
CA PHE A 666 -25.90 -26.75 -59.98
C PHE A 666 -27.14 -26.19 -60.70
N GLY A 667 -27.35 -24.88 -60.59
CA GLY A 667 -28.46 -24.17 -61.23
C GLY A 667 -29.07 -23.02 -60.41
N GLU A 668 -28.89 -22.99 -59.08
CA GLU A 668 -29.63 -22.04 -58.22
C GLU A 668 -28.78 -20.91 -57.60
N TYR A 669 -27.47 -20.83 -57.89
CA TYR A 669 -26.65 -19.75 -57.32
C TYR A 669 -26.95 -18.41 -58.01
N ARG A 670 -27.66 -17.52 -57.29
CA ARG A 670 -27.79 -16.11 -57.63
C ARG A 670 -26.89 -15.30 -56.70
N PRO A 671 -25.91 -14.52 -57.20
CA PRO A 671 -25.15 -13.62 -56.35
C PRO A 671 -26.11 -12.60 -55.72
N TRP A 672 -25.91 -12.30 -54.44
CA TRP A 672 -26.73 -11.38 -53.65
C TRP A 672 -26.77 -9.93 -54.20
N ALA A 673 -25.96 -9.62 -55.21
CA ALA A 673 -25.88 -8.31 -55.87
C ALA A 673 -26.98 -8.05 -56.93
N GLY A 674 -28.06 -8.86 -56.98
CA GLY A 674 -29.28 -8.50 -57.72
C GLY A 674 -29.20 -8.61 -59.25
N GLY A 675 -28.49 -9.60 -59.79
CA GLY A 675 -28.52 -9.91 -61.22
C GLY A 675 -29.65 -10.90 -61.57
N ASP A 676 -30.59 -10.50 -62.43
CA ASP A 676 -31.74 -11.31 -62.87
C ASP A 676 -31.40 -12.38 -63.93
N GLN A 677 -30.12 -12.62 -64.21
CA GLN A 677 -29.67 -13.61 -65.20
C GLN A 677 -28.69 -14.59 -64.53
N PRO A 678 -28.93 -15.91 -64.61
CA PRO A 678 -27.93 -16.89 -64.21
C PRO A 678 -26.69 -16.73 -65.09
N ILE A 679 -25.52 -16.59 -64.48
CA ILE A 679 -24.24 -16.53 -65.21
C ILE A 679 -23.96 -17.93 -65.73
N PRO A 680 -23.87 -18.17 -67.05
CA PRO A 680 -23.39 -19.43 -67.57
C PRO A 680 -21.89 -19.51 -67.30
N PHE A 681 -21.48 -20.53 -66.55
CA PHE A 681 -20.09 -20.91 -66.42
C PHE A 681 -19.72 -21.77 -67.63
N GLU A 682 -19.03 -21.18 -68.61
CA GLU A 682 -18.18 -21.94 -69.56
C GLU A 682 -16.82 -22.26 -68.92
#